data_AF-A0A661RT58-F1
#
_entry.id   AF-A0A661RT58-F1
#
_cell.length_a   1.000
_cell.length_b   1.000
_cell.length_c   1.000
_cell.angle_alpha   90.00
_cell.angle_beta   90.00
_cell.angle_gamma   90.00
#
_symmetry.space_group_name_H-M   'P 1'
#
loop_
_entity.id
_entity.type
_entity.pdbx_description
1 polymer ?
#
loop_
_entity_poly.entity_id
_entity_poly.type
_entity_poly.pdbx_seq_one_letter_code
_entity_poly.pdbx_strand_id
1 'polypeptide(L)'
;MDLNPSQHNRLPALAGPAVFVISFFVYLLTASPTVYLGDSGEFIASAFCLGNPHNSGYPLYALAGKMFSLIPIGNVAFRLNLMSAFFGAMTVWLTCRIIMKTTPSFVAAFSAALLLAFSSTLWMQTSCAEVYTFHAFFVALIITILFWWHETRSLNRLLLFSFVVGLSFGNHMQTVMLAPAVLAFIIWSDRKVLFNVRNFLLLGFFFALGLSVYLYLPIRTHAGAAIHWGEPDTLQRFIQHVGASEHRHRYVLTKSWGTYGMRFLDVIREMYLQYNLLWVFAVIGWIKQKGLKEKAFWIFILAFDAIYTIFLNLVPLKITPFQIPSYIAGAILIGGGLSHTLKYRFTSPAMGRMWARCIKPAFLFLPVIPLSMNLYKCDQHRNYTAYEYAANIFRSIPAKATLLVGGDNILFPAAYLRLVENARQDVALYDRHHLFFKLPFLHRGGHGFSGKWKELESLVETQLVKTRENTYMAVFDEKTILPRQFDLIPVGLVFRAVPAENFEEALQQQKPSWPYYMITSFNTSFYRDFMNRSVTGYFFLKMGKELVLAGKKSLGTGPIRKASAIAYDDQVLHRDIATFYTDVRMYDEALTELNICSRISTDPAMLHNAWGYYYSRTGDIHSAIKAFKKSIAADPKDHTAYKNLGLMYMELGRRKEARTAFSKSLSLNPEQPKLINFMKSKGL
;
A
#
# COMPACT_ATOMS: atom_id res chain seq x y z
N MET A 1 53.70 -33.70 6.48
CA MET A 1 53.36 -32.51 7.29
C MET A 1 51.85 -32.39 7.30
N ASP A 2 51.26 -32.98 8.33
CA ASP A 2 49.82 -32.93 8.61
C ASP A 2 49.38 -31.50 8.86
N LEU A 3 48.53 -30.98 7.98
CA LEU A 3 47.87 -29.70 8.18
C LEU A 3 46.68 -29.91 9.14
N ASN A 4 46.82 -29.28 10.29
CA ASN A 4 45.87 -29.15 11.40
C ASN A 4 44.41 -28.89 10.92
N PRO A 5 43.41 -29.70 11.34
CA PRO A 5 41.99 -29.55 10.94
C PRO A 5 41.27 -28.33 11.52
N SER A 6 41.94 -27.51 12.33
CA SER A 6 41.33 -26.41 13.10
C SER A 6 41.22 -25.07 12.35
N GLN A 7 41.70 -24.96 11.10
CA GLN A 7 41.37 -23.82 10.23
C GLN A 7 40.03 -24.03 9.53
N HIS A 8 38.94 -24.08 10.30
CA HIS A 8 37.62 -23.88 9.73
C HIS A 8 37.59 -22.53 9.00
N ASN A 9 37.40 -22.58 7.69
CA ASN A 9 37.23 -21.45 6.78
C ASN A 9 36.34 -20.37 7.44
N ARG A 10 36.94 -19.27 7.93
CA ARG A 10 36.23 -18.17 8.61
C ARG A 10 35.27 -17.43 7.67
N LEU A 11 35.54 -17.48 6.37
CA LEU A 11 34.79 -16.79 5.31
C LEU A 11 33.28 -17.17 5.27
N PRO A 12 32.88 -18.46 5.20
CA PRO A 12 31.49 -18.88 5.38
C PRO A 12 30.84 -18.34 6.65
N ALA A 13 31.50 -18.40 7.80
CA ALA A 13 30.92 -17.95 9.07
C ALA A 13 30.61 -16.44 9.09
N LEU A 14 31.39 -15.64 8.37
CA LEU A 14 31.23 -14.18 8.28
C LEU A 14 30.21 -13.73 7.22
N ALA A 15 29.77 -14.60 6.30
CA ALA A 15 28.87 -14.22 5.20
C ALA A 15 27.55 -13.61 5.70
N GLY A 16 26.90 -14.29 6.65
CA GLY A 16 25.66 -13.84 7.25
C GLY A 16 25.81 -12.46 7.90
N PRO A 17 26.67 -12.32 8.93
CA PRO A 17 26.90 -11.02 9.57
C PRO A 17 27.27 -9.90 8.57
N ALA A 18 28.08 -10.20 7.56
CA ALA A 18 28.45 -9.23 6.53
C ALA A 18 27.24 -8.75 5.72
N VAL A 19 26.38 -9.65 5.21
CA VAL A 19 25.20 -9.24 4.45
C VAL A 19 24.19 -8.48 5.31
N PHE A 20 24.07 -8.83 6.60
CA PHE A 20 23.25 -8.07 7.55
C PHE A 20 23.75 -6.64 7.68
N VAL A 21 25.04 -6.44 8.00
CA VAL A 21 25.61 -5.10 8.21
C VAL A 21 25.52 -4.26 6.93
N ILE A 22 25.87 -4.82 5.77
CA ILE A 22 25.82 -4.12 4.49
C ILE A 22 24.38 -3.69 4.17
N SER A 23 23.43 -4.62 4.23
CA SER A 23 22.03 -4.31 3.92
C SER A 23 21.42 -3.32 4.92
N PHE A 24 21.64 -3.52 6.22
CA PHE A 24 21.15 -2.63 7.27
C PHE A 24 21.68 -1.21 7.12
N PHE A 25 22.97 -1.05 6.83
CA PHE A 25 23.56 0.28 6.64
C PHE A 25 23.01 1.00 5.41
N VAL A 26 22.86 0.29 4.28
CA VAL A 26 22.21 0.85 3.09
C VAL A 26 20.77 1.26 3.40
N TYR A 27 19.99 0.40 4.05
CA TYR A 27 18.61 0.70 4.42
C TYR A 27 18.50 1.90 5.35
N LEU A 28 19.38 1.99 6.35
CA LEU A 28 19.42 3.10 7.29
C LEU A 28 19.74 4.43 6.59
N LEU A 29 20.70 4.43 5.67
CA LEU A 29 21.05 5.63 4.90
C LEU A 29 19.95 6.08 3.95
N THR A 30 19.08 5.17 3.52
CA THR A 30 17.95 5.47 2.63
C THR A 30 16.61 5.62 3.32
N ALA A 31 16.53 5.42 4.64
CA ALA A 31 15.28 5.41 5.38
C ALA A 31 14.62 6.80 5.39
N SER A 32 13.29 6.82 5.37
CA SER A 32 12.52 8.04 5.55
C SER A 32 12.88 8.68 6.91
N PRO A 33 13.16 9.98 6.96
CA PRO A 33 13.53 10.67 8.19
C PRO A 33 12.33 10.86 9.15
N THR A 34 11.10 10.69 8.66
CA THR A 34 9.86 10.89 9.39
C THR A 34 8.76 9.94 8.87
N VAL A 35 7.51 10.19 9.28
CA VAL A 35 6.32 9.47 8.81
C VAL A 35 6.27 9.46 7.28
N TYR A 36 5.96 8.31 6.71
CA TYR A 36 5.81 8.14 5.27
C TYR A 36 4.33 8.16 4.86
N LEU A 37 4.06 8.12 3.55
CA LEU A 37 2.72 8.00 3.00
C LEU A 37 2.18 6.56 3.15
N GLY A 38 0.94 6.32 2.72
CA GLY A 38 0.26 5.04 2.94
C GLY A 38 -0.07 4.81 4.41
N ASP A 39 -0.02 3.55 4.84
CA ASP A 39 -0.47 3.12 6.18
C ASP A 39 0.56 3.46 7.28
N SER A 40 1.73 3.96 6.89
CA SER A 40 2.84 4.29 7.78
C SER A 40 2.43 5.13 8.99
N GLY A 41 1.66 6.20 8.79
CA GLY A 41 1.21 7.07 9.89
C GLY A 41 0.32 6.35 10.92
N GLU A 42 -0.55 5.45 10.46
CA GLU A 42 -1.41 4.64 11.31
C GLU A 42 -0.59 3.62 12.09
N PHE A 43 0.31 2.91 11.43
CA PHE A 43 1.15 1.91 12.08
C PHE A 43 2.06 2.55 13.13
N ILE A 44 2.61 3.73 12.84
CA ILE A 44 3.43 4.47 13.79
C ILE A 44 2.61 4.91 15.00
N ALA A 45 1.46 5.55 14.77
CA ALA A 45 0.61 6.01 15.86
C ALA A 45 0.11 4.84 16.71
N SER A 46 -0.32 3.74 16.07
CA SER A 46 -0.82 2.54 16.74
C SER A 46 0.26 1.87 17.58
N ALA A 47 1.47 1.70 17.07
CA ALA A 47 2.58 1.16 17.85
C ALA A 47 2.96 2.07 19.03
N PHE A 48 2.98 3.39 18.82
CA PHE A 48 3.31 4.36 19.87
C PHE A 48 2.30 4.34 21.02
N CYS A 49 1.00 4.31 20.72
CA CYS A 49 -0.08 4.35 21.70
C CYS A 49 -0.60 2.96 22.13
N LEU A 50 -0.03 1.88 21.59
CA LEU A 50 -0.56 0.52 21.71
C LEU A 50 -2.04 0.47 21.29
N GLY A 51 -2.34 0.96 20.08
CA GLY A 51 -3.64 0.92 19.43
C GLY A 51 -3.85 -0.30 18.54
N ASN A 52 -5.09 -0.47 18.06
CA ASN A 52 -5.49 -1.47 17.08
C ASN A 52 -5.67 -0.80 15.71
N PRO A 53 -4.72 -0.94 14.78
CA PRO A 53 -4.84 -0.44 13.41
C PRO A 53 -5.94 -1.20 12.64
N HIS A 54 -6.11 -0.84 11.36
CA HIS A 54 -7.01 -1.49 10.43
C HIS A 54 -6.86 -3.03 10.40
N ASN A 55 -7.90 -3.70 9.91
CA ASN A 55 -7.96 -5.16 9.83
C ASN A 55 -6.77 -5.73 9.02
N SER A 56 -6.11 -6.80 9.48
CA SER A 56 -6.53 -7.73 10.55
C SER A 56 -6.11 -7.34 11.98
N GLY A 57 -5.56 -6.13 12.21
CA GLY A 57 -5.29 -5.58 13.53
C GLY A 57 -3.82 -5.68 14.01
N TYR A 58 -2.96 -6.41 13.30
CA TYR A 58 -1.49 -6.36 13.43
C TYR A 58 -0.92 -6.33 14.87
N PRO A 59 -1.42 -7.11 15.84
CA PRO A 59 -1.05 -6.99 17.26
C PRO A 59 0.44 -7.20 17.51
N LEU A 60 1.07 -8.12 16.79
CA LEU A 60 2.50 -8.38 16.94
C LEU A 60 3.35 -7.20 16.44
N TYR A 61 2.93 -6.59 15.33
CA TYR A 61 3.58 -5.39 14.80
C TYR A 61 3.50 -4.24 15.79
N ALA A 62 2.32 -3.99 16.37
CA ALA A 62 2.12 -2.91 17.34
C ALA A 62 3.00 -3.10 18.58
N LEU A 63 3.10 -4.33 19.11
CA LEU A 63 3.95 -4.65 20.26
C LEU A 63 5.44 -4.49 19.94
N ALA A 64 5.91 -5.01 18.81
CA ALA A 64 7.30 -4.83 18.37
C ALA A 64 7.62 -3.35 18.10
N GLY A 65 6.73 -2.64 17.42
CA GLY A 65 6.85 -1.22 17.14
C GLY A 65 6.89 -0.39 18.42
N LYS A 66 6.13 -0.75 19.46
CA LYS A 66 6.22 -0.08 20.76
C LYS A 66 7.63 -0.20 21.34
N MET A 67 8.26 -1.38 21.29
CA MET A 67 9.63 -1.56 21.76
C MET A 67 10.61 -0.66 20.99
N PHE A 68 10.48 -0.58 19.67
CA PHE A 68 11.32 0.30 18.84
C PHE A 68 11.07 1.78 19.11
N SER A 69 9.81 2.18 19.38
CA SER A 69 9.46 3.57 19.71
C SER A 69 10.17 4.10 20.97
N LEU A 70 10.61 3.21 21.85
CA LEU A 70 11.33 3.55 23.10
C LEU A 70 12.83 3.77 22.89
N ILE A 71 13.39 3.44 21.72
CA ILE A 71 14.80 3.69 21.41
C ILE A 71 15.04 5.20 21.36
N PRO A 72 15.99 5.79 22.09
CA PRO A 72 16.13 7.25 22.22
C PRO A 72 16.91 7.89 21.06
N ILE A 73 16.52 7.60 19.81
CA ILE A 73 17.14 8.19 18.60
C ILE A 73 16.08 8.77 17.67
N GLY A 74 16.34 9.94 17.09
CA GLY A 74 15.42 10.59 16.14
C GLY A 74 14.00 10.81 16.69
N ASN A 75 13.07 11.12 15.78
CA ASN A 75 11.63 11.15 16.08
C ASN A 75 11.05 9.72 16.11
N VAL A 76 9.82 9.57 16.61
CA VAL A 76 9.17 8.25 16.77
C VAL A 76 8.98 7.56 15.42
N ALA A 77 8.65 8.30 14.35
CA ALA A 77 8.50 7.71 13.03
C ALA A 77 9.81 7.08 12.53
N PHE A 78 10.93 7.78 12.68
CA PHE A 78 12.25 7.27 12.32
C PHE A 78 12.60 5.97 13.07
N ARG A 79 12.24 5.87 14.36
CA ARG A 79 12.47 4.64 15.16
C ARG A 79 11.70 3.44 14.63
N LEU A 80 10.54 3.65 14.03
CA LEU A 80 9.78 2.58 13.40
C LEU A 80 10.25 2.30 11.96
N ASN A 81 10.73 3.31 11.23
CA ASN A 81 11.44 3.09 9.97
C ASN A 81 12.71 2.24 10.22
N LEU A 82 13.41 2.45 11.33
CA LEU A 82 14.53 1.61 11.79
C LEU A 82 14.09 0.16 12.03
N MET A 83 12.90 -0.07 12.58
CA MET A 83 12.35 -1.42 12.75
C MET A 83 12.24 -2.13 11.40
N SER A 84 11.71 -1.45 10.37
CA SER A 84 11.63 -2.00 9.02
C SER A 84 13.00 -2.31 8.43
N ALA A 85 13.97 -1.40 8.57
CA ALA A 85 15.35 -1.62 8.12
C ALA A 85 15.99 -2.83 8.82
N PHE A 86 15.78 -2.98 10.12
CA PHE A 86 16.30 -4.09 10.93
C PHE A 86 15.73 -5.43 10.47
N PHE A 87 14.39 -5.57 10.39
CA PHE A 87 13.77 -6.83 9.97
C PHE A 87 14.01 -7.15 8.49
N GLY A 88 14.15 -6.14 7.64
CA GLY A 88 14.64 -6.30 6.26
C GLY A 88 16.03 -6.93 6.21
N ALA A 89 16.99 -6.39 6.98
CA ALA A 89 18.35 -6.93 7.06
C ALA A 89 18.38 -8.34 7.68
N MET A 90 17.54 -8.61 8.68
CA MET A 90 17.37 -9.96 9.25
C MET A 90 16.82 -10.94 8.23
N THR A 91 15.92 -10.51 7.34
CA THR A 91 15.42 -11.33 6.22
C THR A 91 16.56 -11.72 5.28
N VAL A 92 17.37 -10.74 4.86
CA VAL A 92 18.55 -10.96 4.00
C VAL A 92 19.53 -11.93 4.66
N TRP A 93 19.78 -11.76 5.95
CA TRP A 93 20.63 -12.64 6.74
C TRP A 93 20.11 -14.09 6.76
N LEU A 94 18.83 -14.30 7.07
CA LEU A 94 18.21 -15.63 7.08
C LEU A 94 18.24 -16.27 5.69
N THR A 95 17.97 -15.51 4.63
CA THR A 95 18.09 -15.99 3.24
C THR A 95 19.52 -16.44 2.93
N CYS A 96 20.53 -15.66 3.31
CA CYS A 96 21.94 -16.05 3.15
C CYS A 96 22.25 -17.37 3.88
N ARG A 97 21.75 -17.52 5.12
CA ARG A 97 21.90 -18.74 5.92
C ARG A 97 21.24 -19.96 5.26
N ILE A 98 20.06 -19.81 4.67
CA ILE A 98 19.38 -20.89 3.93
C ILE A 98 20.22 -21.30 2.71
N ILE A 99 20.74 -20.34 1.94
CA ILE A 99 21.57 -20.62 0.76
C ILE A 99 22.88 -21.30 1.19
N MET A 100 23.52 -20.85 2.26
CA MET A 100 24.74 -21.49 2.78
C MET A 100 24.52 -22.92 3.29
N LYS A 101 23.35 -23.21 3.87
CA LYS A 101 23.02 -24.57 4.30
C LYS A 101 22.82 -25.52 3.11
N THR A 102 22.24 -25.00 2.03
CA THR A 102 21.90 -25.79 0.84
C THR A 102 23.02 -25.81 -0.21
N THR A 103 23.99 -24.90 -0.12
CA THR A 103 25.07 -24.74 -1.10
C THR A 103 26.44 -24.54 -0.42
N PRO A 104 27.52 -25.15 -0.94
CA PRO A 104 28.86 -24.98 -0.37
C PRO A 104 29.58 -23.73 -0.89
N SER A 105 28.87 -22.68 -1.35
CA SER A 105 29.48 -21.52 -2.04
C SER A 105 29.18 -20.20 -1.33
N PHE A 106 30.22 -19.63 -0.71
CA PHE A 106 30.17 -18.28 -0.12
C PHE A 106 29.73 -17.22 -1.14
N VAL A 107 30.36 -17.21 -2.32
CA VAL A 107 30.09 -16.22 -3.37
C VAL A 107 28.63 -16.27 -3.79
N ALA A 108 28.06 -17.48 -3.95
CA ALA A 108 26.66 -17.63 -4.33
C ALA A 108 25.71 -17.13 -3.23
N ALA A 109 25.95 -17.51 -1.97
CA ALA A 109 25.12 -17.11 -0.85
C ALA A 109 25.18 -15.60 -0.57
N PHE A 110 26.38 -15.02 -0.57
CA PHE A 110 26.59 -13.59 -0.37
C PHE A 110 25.92 -12.78 -1.47
N SER A 111 26.17 -13.14 -2.74
CA SER A 111 25.64 -12.38 -3.88
C SER A 111 24.12 -12.50 -3.97
N ALA A 112 23.56 -13.71 -3.87
CA ALA A 112 22.11 -13.89 -3.98
C ALA A 112 21.33 -13.26 -2.81
N ALA A 113 21.88 -13.26 -1.59
CA ALA A 113 21.26 -12.55 -0.48
C ALA A 113 21.28 -11.03 -0.68
N LEU A 114 22.38 -10.45 -1.17
CA LEU A 114 22.42 -9.01 -1.48
C LEU A 114 21.60 -8.64 -2.73
N LEU A 115 21.40 -9.56 -3.67
CA LEU A 115 20.42 -9.37 -4.76
C LEU A 115 19.00 -9.22 -4.20
N LEU A 116 18.61 -10.04 -3.22
CA LEU A 116 17.35 -9.82 -2.48
C LEU A 116 17.37 -8.46 -1.78
N ALA A 117 18.47 -8.13 -1.10
CA ALA A 117 18.58 -6.89 -0.34
C ALA A 117 18.34 -5.64 -1.20
N PHE A 118 18.88 -5.64 -2.42
CA PHE A 118 18.78 -4.52 -3.35
C PHE A 118 17.68 -4.72 -4.40
N SER A 119 16.81 -5.72 -4.23
CA SER A 119 15.57 -5.82 -5.02
C SER A 119 14.70 -4.61 -4.71
N SER A 120 14.10 -4.03 -5.75
CA SER A 120 13.41 -2.74 -5.63
C SER A 120 12.26 -2.77 -4.63
N THR A 121 11.48 -3.85 -4.61
CA THR A 121 10.30 -3.94 -3.75
C THR A 121 10.67 -4.15 -2.30
N LEU A 122 11.61 -5.06 -1.97
CA LEU A 122 12.00 -5.26 -0.57
C LEU A 122 12.64 -3.98 -0.03
N TRP A 123 13.54 -3.34 -0.78
CA TRP A 123 14.22 -2.12 -0.34
C TRP A 123 13.25 -0.96 -0.12
N MET A 124 12.25 -0.76 -1.00
CA MET A 124 11.23 0.26 -0.75
C MET A 124 10.51 0.05 0.60
N GLN A 125 10.27 -1.20 1.00
CA GLN A 125 9.62 -1.52 2.28
C GLN A 125 10.54 -1.42 3.49
N THR A 126 11.86 -1.41 3.31
CA THR A 126 12.80 -1.19 4.43
C THR A 126 13.01 0.28 4.76
N SER A 127 12.64 1.18 3.84
CA SER A 127 12.80 2.62 4.01
C SER A 127 11.69 3.29 4.85
N CYS A 128 10.59 2.62 5.16
CA CYS A 128 9.47 3.20 5.92
C CYS A 128 8.79 2.18 6.85
N ALA A 129 8.07 2.68 7.86
CA ALA A 129 7.32 1.89 8.82
C ALA A 129 6.09 1.25 8.15
N GLU A 130 6.21 -0.03 7.84
CA GLU A 130 5.19 -0.84 7.17
C GLU A 130 5.31 -2.30 7.64
N VAL A 131 4.25 -3.09 7.48
CA VAL A 131 4.15 -4.47 8.02
C VAL A 131 4.93 -5.52 7.23
N TYR A 132 5.35 -5.18 6.01
CA TYR A 132 5.83 -6.15 5.02
C TYR A 132 7.22 -6.69 5.31
N THR A 133 8.15 -5.88 5.84
CA THR A 133 9.51 -6.35 6.20
C THR A 133 9.49 -7.28 7.39
N PHE A 134 8.58 -7.03 8.35
CA PHE A 134 8.39 -7.94 9.48
C PHE A 134 7.76 -9.27 9.03
N HIS A 135 6.83 -9.22 8.05
CA HIS A 135 6.31 -10.43 7.41
C HIS A 135 7.41 -11.18 6.64
N ALA A 136 8.25 -10.47 5.87
CA ALA A 136 9.37 -11.04 5.13
C ALA A 136 10.34 -11.81 6.06
N PHE A 137 10.60 -11.25 7.24
CA PHE A 137 11.38 -11.90 8.28
C PHE A 137 10.73 -13.21 8.74
N PHE A 138 9.43 -13.21 9.02
CA PHE A 138 8.72 -14.44 9.37
C PHE A 138 8.72 -15.47 8.25
N VAL A 139 8.55 -15.07 6.99
CA VAL A 139 8.65 -15.99 5.84
C VAL A 139 10.02 -16.68 5.82
N ALA A 140 11.11 -15.91 5.92
CA ALA A 140 12.46 -16.47 5.94
C ALA A 140 12.72 -17.32 7.19
N LEU A 141 12.18 -16.95 8.35
CA LEU A 141 12.31 -17.68 9.61
C LEU A 141 11.55 -19.01 9.57
N ILE A 142 10.32 -19.01 9.06
CA ILE A 142 9.47 -20.20 8.86
C ILE A 142 10.20 -21.20 7.94
N ILE A 143 10.74 -20.75 6.81
CA ILE A 143 11.53 -21.61 5.90
C ILE A 143 12.77 -22.15 6.62
N THR A 144 13.48 -21.31 7.38
CA THR A 144 14.68 -21.70 8.13
C THR A 144 14.38 -22.81 9.15
N ILE A 145 13.34 -22.64 9.97
CA ILE A 145 12.97 -23.61 11.00
C ILE A 145 12.42 -24.90 10.35
N LEU A 146 11.66 -24.80 9.26
CA LEU A 146 11.17 -25.96 8.52
C LEU A 146 12.32 -26.81 7.99
N PHE A 147 13.34 -26.18 7.40
CA PHE A 147 14.50 -26.91 6.89
C PHE A 147 15.35 -27.48 8.03
N TRP A 148 15.41 -26.79 9.17
CA TRP A 148 16.06 -27.32 10.37
C TRP A 148 15.34 -28.53 10.95
N TRP A 149 14.01 -28.52 10.97
CA TRP A 149 13.21 -29.70 11.29
C TRP A 149 13.47 -30.82 10.28
N HIS A 150 13.57 -30.51 8.99
CA HIS A 150 13.81 -31.52 7.96
C HIS A 150 15.15 -32.25 8.14
N GLU A 151 16.20 -31.52 8.54
CA GLU A 151 17.53 -32.08 8.85
C GLU A 151 17.52 -32.96 10.10
N THR A 152 16.84 -32.52 11.17
CA THR A 152 16.95 -33.15 12.50
C THR A 152 15.83 -34.12 12.84
N ARG A 153 14.69 -34.02 12.14
CA ARG A 153 13.41 -34.71 12.41
C ARG A 153 12.93 -34.58 13.86
N SER A 154 13.36 -33.54 14.56
CA SER A 154 13.04 -33.32 15.97
C SER A 154 11.66 -32.67 16.13
N LEU A 155 10.77 -33.31 16.90
CA LEU A 155 9.44 -32.76 17.21
C LEU A 155 9.53 -31.34 17.81
N ASN A 156 10.51 -31.07 18.68
CA ASN A 156 10.68 -29.75 19.29
C ASN A 156 10.87 -28.63 18.25
N ARG A 157 11.54 -28.91 17.12
CA ARG A 157 11.69 -27.94 16.03
C ARG A 157 10.38 -27.71 15.29
N LEU A 158 9.56 -28.74 15.16
CA LEU A 158 8.24 -28.63 14.56
C LEU A 158 7.23 -27.91 15.49
N LEU A 159 7.35 -28.08 16.81
CA LEU A 159 6.58 -27.29 17.80
C LEU A 159 6.97 -25.81 17.74
N LEU A 160 8.27 -25.51 17.70
CA LEU A 160 8.74 -24.13 17.50
C LEU A 160 8.25 -23.56 16.16
N PHE A 161 8.33 -24.34 15.09
CA PHE A 161 7.77 -23.97 13.78
C PHE A 161 6.30 -23.60 13.90
N SER A 162 5.50 -24.46 14.54
CA SER A 162 4.07 -24.26 14.72
C SER A 162 3.74 -22.99 15.51
N PHE A 163 4.47 -22.74 16.60
CA PHE A 163 4.37 -21.50 17.38
C PHE A 163 4.70 -20.26 16.56
N VAL A 164 5.81 -20.28 15.81
CA VAL A 164 6.24 -19.15 14.97
C VAL A 164 5.25 -18.88 13.83
N VAL A 165 4.66 -19.91 13.23
CA VAL A 165 3.59 -19.74 12.23
C VAL A 165 2.36 -19.09 12.87
N GLY A 166 1.93 -19.54 14.06
CA GLY A 166 0.82 -18.92 14.80
C GLY A 166 1.08 -17.45 15.13
N LEU A 167 2.29 -17.14 15.59
CA LEU A 167 2.73 -15.78 15.90
C LEU A 167 2.75 -14.88 14.65
N SER A 168 3.22 -15.40 13.51
CA SER A 168 3.28 -14.68 12.22
C SER A 168 1.91 -14.17 11.75
N PHE A 169 0.82 -14.88 12.06
CA PHE A 169 -0.54 -14.38 11.79
C PHE A 169 -0.83 -13.08 12.51
N GLY A 170 -0.26 -12.84 13.70
CA GLY A 170 -0.36 -11.57 14.42
C GLY A 170 0.34 -10.39 13.73
N ASN A 171 1.09 -10.63 12.65
CA ASN A 171 1.65 -9.59 11.79
C ASN A 171 0.97 -9.52 10.42
N HIS A 172 0.76 -10.62 9.69
CA HIS A 172 0.17 -10.52 8.36
C HIS A 172 -0.50 -11.82 7.90
N MET A 173 -1.77 -11.75 7.46
CA MET A 173 -2.56 -12.93 7.09
C MET A 173 -2.01 -13.69 5.88
N GLN A 174 -1.25 -13.03 5.00
CA GLN A 174 -0.64 -13.67 3.82
C GLN A 174 0.29 -14.84 4.17
N THR A 175 0.73 -14.98 5.42
CA THR A 175 1.43 -16.19 5.89
C THR A 175 0.68 -17.48 5.52
N VAL A 176 -0.67 -17.45 5.46
CA VAL A 176 -1.48 -18.60 5.04
C VAL A 176 -1.18 -19.08 3.62
N MET A 177 -0.67 -18.22 2.74
CA MET A 177 -0.26 -18.60 1.37
C MET A 177 0.94 -19.54 1.35
N LEU A 178 1.71 -19.63 2.43
CA LEU A 178 2.78 -20.63 2.57
C LEU A 178 2.25 -22.02 2.91
N ALA A 179 1.01 -22.14 3.40
CA ALA A 179 0.48 -23.40 3.94
C ALA A 179 0.51 -24.55 2.92
N PRO A 180 0.12 -24.40 1.64
CA PRO A 180 0.20 -25.50 0.67
C PRO A 180 1.63 -26.03 0.48
N ALA A 181 2.62 -25.13 0.40
CA ALA A 181 4.02 -25.50 0.27
C ALA A 181 4.53 -26.23 1.52
N VAL A 182 4.30 -25.65 2.70
CA VAL A 182 4.72 -26.18 3.99
C VAL A 182 4.10 -27.54 4.27
N LEU A 183 2.78 -27.66 4.14
CA LEU A 183 2.05 -28.89 4.47
C LEU A 183 2.45 -30.03 3.54
N ALA A 184 2.52 -29.78 2.23
CA ALA A 184 3.01 -30.77 1.28
C ALA A 184 4.45 -31.22 1.62
N PHE A 185 5.33 -30.28 1.97
CA PHE A 185 6.70 -30.58 2.34
C PHE A 185 6.79 -31.43 3.62
N ILE A 186 5.97 -31.14 4.65
CA ILE A 186 5.94 -31.95 5.88
C ILE A 186 5.37 -33.34 5.60
N ILE A 187 4.23 -33.43 4.90
CA ILE A 187 3.56 -34.71 4.58
C ILE A 187 4.48 -35.62 3.77
N TRP A 188 5.13 -35.08 2.73
CA TRP A 188 6.07 -35.83 1.89
C TRP A 188 7.38 -36.16 2.62
N SER A 189 7.74 -35.40 3.67
CA SER A 189 8.93 -35.68 4.47
C SER A 189 8.70 -36.73 5.55
N ASP A 190 7.61 -36.61 6.30
CA ASP A 190 7.20 -37.52 7.37
C ASP A 190 5.73 -37.28 7.74
N ARG A 191 4.81 -37.96 7.04
CA ARG A 191 3.37 -37.86 7.33
C ARG A 191 2.99 -38.29 8.75
N LYS A 192 3.75 -39.21 9.38
CA LYS A 192 3.38 -39.74 10.70
C LYS A 192 3.45 -38.65 11.77
N VAL A 193 4.29 -37.64 11.59
CA VAL A 193 4.40 -36.52 12.53
C VAL A 193 3.10 -35.72 12.65
N LEU A 194 2.34 -35.57 11.56
CA LEU A 194 1.08 -34.82 11.53
C LEU A 194 -0.13 -35.69 11.89
N PHE A 195 -0.13 -36.97 11.50
CA PHE A 195 -1.28 -37.86 11.73
C PHE A 195 -1.25 -38.56 13.10
N ASN A 196 -0.16 -38.48 13.85
CA ASN A 196 -0.14 -38.91 15.24
C ASN A 196 -0.96 -37.94 16.10
N VAL A 197 -2.00 -38.42 16.80
CA VAL A 197 -2.92 -37.60 17.60
C VAL A 197 -2.19 -36.74 18.65
N ARG A 198 -1.22 -37.31 19.38
CA ARG A 198 -0.46 -36.55 20.38
C ARG A 198 0.32 -35.41 19.73
N ASN A 199 1.02 -35.68 18.63
CA ASN A 199 1.78 -34.64 17.93
C ASN A 199 0.85 -33.58 17.32
N PHE A 200 -0.26 -33.99 16.73
CA PHE A 200 -1.27 -33.08 16.18
C PHE A 200 -1.80 -32.12 17.25
N LEU A 201 -2.16 -32.63 18.43
CA LEU A 201 -2.62 -31.82 19.55
C LEU A 201 -1.53 -30.88 20.07
N LEU A 202 -0.28 -31.35 20.17
CA LEU A 202 0.84 -30.48 20.58
C LEU A 202 1.09 -29.37 19.56
N LEU A 203 1.10 -29.69 18.27
CA LEU A 203 1.24 -28.68 17.21
C LEU A 203 0.08 -27.68 17.27
N GLY A 204 -1.16 -28.16 17.40
CA GLY A 204 -2.33 -27.31 17.57
C GLY A 204 -2.22 -26.38 18.79
N PHE A 205 -1.75 -26.88 19.93
CA PHE A 205 -1.52 -26.08 21.13
C PHE A 205 -0.47 -24.99 20.91
N PHE A 206 0.70 -25.32 20.36
CA PHE A 206 1.76 -24.33 20.12
C PHE A 206 1.36 -23.31 19.05
N PHE A 207 0.62 -23.72 18.02
CA PHE A 207 0.02 -22.80 17.05
C PHE A 207 -0.95 -21.83 17.73
N ALA A 208 -1.87 -22.34 18.55
CA ALA A 208 -2.83 -21.52 19.29
C ALA A 208 -2.14 -20.59 20.31
N LEU A 209 -1.06 -21.04 20.94
CA LEU A 209 -0.23 -20.23 21.82
C LEU A 209 0.41 -19.05 21.05
N GLY A 210 0.93 -19.28 19.84
CA GLY A 210 1.42 -18.20 18.99
C GLY A 210 0.29 -17.23 18.57
N LEU A 211 -0.87 -17.78 18.22
CA LEU A 211 -2.04 -17.01 17.81
C LEU A 211 -2.66 -16.20 18.96
N SER A 212 -2.38 -16.56 20.21
CA SER A 212 -2.89 -15.86 21.40
C SER A 212 -2.48 -14.39 21.48
N VAL A 213 -1.47 -13.95 20.70
CA VAL A 213 -1.12 -12.53 20.53
C VAL A 213 -2.32 -11.68 20.08
N TYR A 214 -3.30 -12.27 19.40
CA TYR A 214 -4.54 -11.58 19.02
C TYR A 214 -5.43 -11.17 20.19
N LEU A 215 -5.25 -11.74 21.39
CA LEU A 215 -5.93 -11.27 22.61
C LEU A 215 -5.59 -9.80 22.92
N TYR A 216 -4.49 -9.28 22.37
CA TYR A 216 -4.17 -7.85 22.36
C TYR A 216 -5.35 -6.98 21.90
N LEU A 217 -6.07 -7.37 20.84
CA LEU A 217 -7.12 -6.55 20.22
C LEU A 217 -8.27 -6.21 21.20
N PRO A 218 -8.99 -7.17 21.79
CA PRO A 218 -10.04 -6.87 22.76
C PRO A 218 -9.49 -6.22 24.03
N ILE A 219 -8.32 -6.65 24.51
CA ILE A 219 -7.70 -6.10 25.74
C ILE A 219 -7.41 -4.61 25.57
N ARG A 220 -6.80 -4.21 24.45
CA ARG A 220 -6.47 -2.80 24.17
C ARG A 220 -7.69 -1.95 23.88
N THR A 221 -8.71 -2.52 23.23
CA THR A 221 -9.98 -1.82 23.03
C THR A 221 -10.64 -1.51 24.38
N HIS A 222 -10.72 -2.48 25.28
CA HIS A 222 -11.28 -2.28 26.62
C HIS A 222 -10.45 -1.32 27.49
N ALA A 223 -9.12 -1.32 27.31
CA ALA A 223 -8.22 -0.39 27.98
C ALA A 223 -8.30 1.06 27.45
N GLY A 224 -9.19 1.36 26.49
CA GLY A 224 -9.37 2.70 25.94
C GLY A 224 -8.22 3.14 25.03
N ALA A 225 -7.67 2.22 24.23
CA ALA A 225 -6.62 2.57 23.28
C ALA A 225 -7.05 3.71 22.33
N ALA A 226 -6.14 4.66 22.08
CA ALA A 226 -6.44 5.85 21.27
C ALA A 226 -6.86 5.49 19.84
N ILE A 227 -6.32 4.40 19.30
CA ILE A 227 -6.70 3.82 18.01
C ILE A 227 -7.30 2.44 18.29
N HIS A 228 -8.50 2.20 17.77
CA HIS A 228 -9.27 0.98 18.03
C HIS A 228 -10.23 0.70 16.87
N TRP A 229 -9.65 0.53 15.68
CA TRP A 229 -10.38 0.30 14.44
C TRP A 229 -11.31 -0.92 14.55
N GLY A 230 -12.56 -0.78 14.12
CA GLY A 230 -13.57 -1.85 14.16
C GLY A 230 -14.01 -2.31 15.56
N GLU A 231 -13.49 -1.70 16.64
CA GLU A 231 -13.83 -2.02 18.04
C GLU A 231 -13.93 -3.54 18.30
N PRO A 232 -12.84 -4.32 18.20
CA PRO A 232 -12.86 -5.78 18.33
C PRO A 232 -13.02 -6.23 19.80
N ASP A 233 -14.03 -5.73 20.50
CA ASP A 233 -14.33 -5.94 21.92
C ASP A 233 -15.35 -7.06 22.21
N THR A 234 -16.09 -7.50 21.19
CA THR A 234 -16.98 -8.67 21.24
C THR A 234 -16.47 -9.77 20.33
N LEU A 235 -16.85 -11.03 20.58
CA LEU A 235 -16.43 -12.17 19.75
C LEU A 235 -16.79 -11.97 18.26
N GLN A 236 -17.98 -11.43 17.98
CA GLN A 236 -18.42 -11.16 16.61
C GLN A 236 -17.51 -10.13 15.93
N ARG A 237 -17.28 -8.97 16.55
CA ARG A 237 -16.44 -7.90 15.99
C ARG A 237 -14.99 -8.32 15.89
N PHE A 238 -14.49 -9.07 16.86
CA PHE A 238 -13.17 -9.66 16.82
C PHE A 238 -12.99 -10.56 15.59
N ILE A 239 -13.92 -11.50 15.35
CA ILE A 239 -13.88 -12.37 14.17
C ILE A 239 -13.98 -11.56 12.87
N GLN A 240 -14.85 -10.55 12.84
CA GLN A 240 -15.01 -9.67 11.67
C GLN A 240 -13.74 -8.88 11.36
N HIS A 241 -13.11 -8.32 12.39
CA HIS A 241 -11.88 -7.54 12.30
C HIS A 241 -10.70 -8.41 11.88
N VAL A 242 -10.45 -9.52 12.58
CA VAL A 242 -9.36 -10.46 12.26
C VAL A 242 -9.57 -11.09 10.88
N GLY A 243 -10.81 -11.42 10.52
CA GLY A 243 -11.17 -12.01 9.23
C GLY A 243 -11.29 -11.01 8.08
N ALA A 244 -11.11 -9.70 8.32
CA ALA A 244 -11.29 -8.63 7.34
C ALA A 244 -12.64 -8.69 6.59
N SER A 245 -13.73 -9.08 7.28
CA SER A 245 -15.00 -9.39 6.62
C SER A 245 -15.67 -8.18 5.98
N GLU A 246 -15.49 -6.99 6.56
CA GLU A 246 -16.04 -5.72 6.06
C GLU A 246 -15.52 -5.36 4.67
N HIS A 247 -14.36 -5.91 4.33
CA HIS A 247 -13.53 -5.54 3.20
C HIS A 247 -13.52 -6.62 2.12
N ARG A 248 -13.68 -7.89 2.52
CA ARG A 248 -13.53 -9.08 1.67
C ARG A 248 -14.39 -9.07 0.41
N HIS A 249 -15.64 -8.60 0.50
CA HIS A 249 -16.59 -8.56 -0.61
C HIS A 249 -16.22 -7.56 -1.71
N ARG A 250 -15.31 -6.62 -1.43
CA ARG A 250 -14.77 -5.66 -2.41
C ARG A 250 -13.43 -6.10 -2.98
N TYR A 251 -12.68 -6.88 -2.23
CA TYR A 251 -11.26 -7.13 -2.50
C TYR A 251 -10.97 -8.46 -3.16
N VAL A 252 -11.81 -9.47 -3.06
CA VAL A 252 -11.48 -10.79 -3.62
C VAL A 252 -12.49 -11.16 -4.69
N LEU A 253 -11.99 -11.57 -5.86
CA LEU A 253 -12.82 -12.06 -6.97
C LEU A 253 -13.87 -11.06 -7.50
N THR A 254 -13.58 -9.76 -7.47
CA THR A 254 -14.50 -8.68 -7.88
C THR A 254 -14.31 -8.09 -9.29
N LYS A 255 -13.21 -8.39 -9.98
CA LYS A 255 -12.92 -7.94 -11.36
C LYS A 255 -13.29 -9.00 -12.42
N SER A 256 -13.24 -8.60 -13.69
CA SER A 256 -13.46 -9.50 -14.83
C SER A 256 -12.27 -10.43 -15.07
N TRP A 257 -12.51 -11.55 -15.75
CA TRP A 257 -11.44 -12.50 -16.13
C TRP A 257 -10.37 -11.90 -17.03
N GLY A 258 -10.75 -10.98 -17.93
CA GLY A 258 -9.78 -10.23 -18.74
C GLY A 258 -8.84 -9.37 -17.90
N THR A 259 -9.38 -8.70 -16.88
CA THR A 259 -8.57 -7.93 -15.91
C THR A 259 -7.64 -8.84 -15.11
N TYR A 260 -8.08 -10.02 -14.69
CA TYR A 260 -7.19 -10.98 -14.02
C TYR A 260 -6.08 -11.49 -14.94
N GLY A 261 -6.35 -11.69 -16.23
CA GLY A 261 -5.33 -12.00 -17.23
C GLY A 261 -4.25 -10.92 -17.31
N MET A 262 -4.64 -9.64 -17.35
CA MET A 262 -3.69 -8.52 -17.32
C MET A 262 -2.89 -8.48 -16.01
N ARG A 263 -3.54 -8.71 -14.86
CA ARG A 263 -2.87 -8.77 -13.55
C ARG A 263 -1.88 -9.92 -13.45
N PHE A 264 -2.16 -11.06 -14.07
CA PHE A 264 -1.20 -12.15 -14.16
C PHE A 264 0.06 -11.70 -14.90
N LEU A 265 -0.08 -11.01 -16.03
CA LEU A 265 1.07 -10.44 -16.76
C LEU A 265 1.83 -9.41 -15.92
N ASP A 266 1.13 -8.56 -15.19
CA ASP A 266 1.76 -7.60 -14.27
C ASP A 266 2.54 -8.31 -13.15
N VAL A 267 1.99 -9.37 -12.56
CA VAL A 267 2.67 -10.21 -11.55
C VAL A 267 3.96 -10.81 -12.11
N ILE A 268 3.95 -11.31 -13.34
CA ILE A 268 5.15 -11.83 -14.00
C ILE A 268 6.16 -10.71 -14.29
N ARG A 269 5.68 -9.55 -14.74
CA ARG A 269 6.53 -8.37 -14.99
C ARG A 269 7.20 -7.90 -13.70
N GLU A 270 6.46 -7.76 -12.61
CA GLU A 270 6.99 -7.30 -11.32
C GLU A 270 8.00 -8.31 -10.74
N MET A 271 7.77 -9.62 -10.91
CA MET A 271 8.77 -10.64 -10.60
C MET A 271 10.05 -10.45 -11.44
N TYR A 272 9.91 -10.28 -12.75
CA TYR A 272 11.05 -10.07 -13.64
C TYR A 272 11.86 -8.84 -13.21
N LEU A 273 11.22 -7.72 -12.90
CA LEU A 273 11.90 -6.47 -12.54
C LEU A 273 12.77 -6.57 -11.28
N GLN A 274 12.51 -7.51 -10.37
CA GLN A 274 13.33 -7.65 -9.15
C GLN A 274 14.73 -8.20 -9.42
N TYR A 275 14.89 -9.12 -10.37
CA TYR A 275 16.15 -9.81 -10.64
C TYR A 275 16.59 -9.77 -12.11
N ASN A 276 15.78 -9.21 -13.01
CA ASN A 276 15.99 -9.14 -14.46
C ASN A 276 16.41 -10.50 -15.03
N LEU A 277 17.49 -10.54 -15.83
CA LEU A 277 18.02 -11.75 -16.45
C LEU A 277 18.56 -12.77 -15.43
N LEU A 278 18.74 -12.42 -14.16
CA LEU A 278 19.28 -13.31 -13.13
C LEU A 278 18.29 -14.43 -12.74
N TRP A 279 17.01 -14.33 -13.14
CA TRP A 279 16.05 -15.45 -13.03
C TRP A 279 16.51 -16.72 -13.75
N VAL A 280 17.41 -16.62 -14.74
CA VAL A 280 18.03 -17.80 -15.36
C VAL A 280 18.75 -18.67 -14.32
N PHE A 281 19.39 -18.06 -13.32
CA PHE A 281 20.04 -18.80 -12.24
C PHE A 281 19.02 -19.44 -11.30
N ALA A 282 17.85 -18.83 -11.07
CA ALA A 282 16.78 -19.50 -10.33
C ALA A 282 16.31 -20.77 -11.04
N VAL A 283 16.13 -20.73 -12.36
CA VAL A 283 15.74 -21.91 -13.16
C VAL A 283 16.82 -22.99 -13.06
N ILE A 284 18.11 -22.63 -13.23
CA ILE A 284 19.23 -23.58 -13.06
C ILE A 284 19.21 -24.17 -11.65
N GLY A 285 19.05 -23.35 -10.62
CA GLY A 285 19.00 -23.77 -9.22
C GLY A 285 17.87 -24.76 -8.96
N TRP A 286 16.68 -24.47 -9.49
CA TRP A 286 15.51 -25.35 -9.38
C TRP A 286 15.72 -26.67 -10.12
N ILE A 287 16.22 -26.66 -11.37
CA ILE A 287 16.48 -27.88 -12.15
C ILE A 287 17.49 -28.78 -11.42
N LYS A 288 18.54 -28.19 -10.84
CA LYS A 288 19.66 -28.91 -10.20
C LYS A 288 19.36 -29.41 -8.79
N GLN A 289 18.22 -29.03 -8.18
CA GLN A 289 17.75 -29.69 -6.96
C GLN A 289 17.42 -31.15 -7.26
N LYS A 290 17.82 -32.06 -6.37
CA LYS A 290 17.68 -33.51 -6.61
C LYS A 290 16.29 -34.06 -6.28
N GLY A 291 15.61 -33.53 -5.26
CA GLY A 291 14.35 -34.07 -4.78
C GLY A 291 13.13 -33.37 -5.39
N LEU A 292 12.13 -34.17 -5.78
CA LEU A 292 10.86 -33.67 -6.35
C LEU A 292 10.09 -32.82 -5.32
N LYS A 293 10.17 -33.19 -4.04
CA LYS A 293 9.55 -32.48 -2.92
C LYS A 293 10.08 -31.05 -2.80
N GLU A 294 11.39 -30.87 -2.83
CA GLU A 294 12.06 -29.56 -2.77
C GLU A 294 11.69 -28.72 -4.00
N LYS A 295 11.65 -29.33 -5.19
CA LYS A 295 11.20 -28.65 -6.41
C LYS A 295 9.76 -28.15 -6.29
N ALA A 296 8.86 -29.02 -5.83
CA ALA A 296 7.45 -28.68 -5.67
C ALA A 296 7.22 -27.62 -4.58
N PHE A 297 8.00 -27.64 -3.49
CA PHE A 297 7.95 -26.64 -2.43
C PHE A 297 8.11 -25.21 -2.98
N TRP A 298 9.13 -24.97 -3.81
CA TRP A 298 9.36 -23.66 -4.40
C TRP A 298 8.27 -23.25 -5.38
N ILE A 299 7.79 -24.19 -6.21
CA ILE A 299 6.68 -23.92 -7.15
C ILE A 299 5.40 -23.55 -6.39
N PHE A 300 5.09 -24.23 -5.28
CA PHE A 300 3.92 -23.89 -4.47
C PHE A 300 4.04 -22.52 -3.81
N ILE A 301 5.22 -22.13 -3.30
CA ILE A 301 5.42 -20.76 -2.79
C ILE A 301 5.13 -19.74 -3.90
N LEU A 302 5.77 -19.89 -5.07
CA LEU A 302 5.60 -18.94 -6.18
C LEU A 302 4.14 -18.90 -6.68
N ALA A 303 3.50 -20.05 -6.81
CA ALA A 303 2.14 -20.15 -7.34
C ALA A 303 1.09 -19.55 -6.39
N PHE A 304 1.11 -19.90 -5.10
CA PHE A 304 0.10 -19.42 -4.15
C PHE A 304 0.27 -17.95 -3.79
N ASP A 305 1.52 -17.45 -3.78
CA ASP A 305 1.80 -16.02 -3.62
C ASP A 305 1.32 -15.20 -4.85
N ALA A 306 1.50 -15.75 -6.06
CA ALA A 306 0.94 -15.16 -7.27
C ALA A 306 -0.60 -15.18 -7.27
N ILE A 307 -1.23 -16.30 -6.90
CA ILE A 307 -2.69 -16.42 -6.77
C ILE A 307 -3.22 -15.34 -5.82
N TYR A 308 -2.60 -15.18 -4.65
CA TYR A 308 -2.96 -14.13 -3.70
C TYR A 308 -2.93 -12.76 -4.36
N THR A 309 -1.83 -12.42 -5.03
CA THR A 309 -1.62 -11.11 -5.66
C THR A 309 -2.60 -10.83 -6.81
N ILE A 310 -2.91 -11.83 -7.64
CA ILE A 310 -3.79 -11.68 -8.82
C ILE A 310 -5.23 -11.40 -8.38
N PHE A 311 -5.74 -12.20 -7.44
CA PHE A 311 -7.16 -12.18 -7.05
C PHE A 311 -7.48 -11.16 -5.96
N LEU A 312 -6.45 -10.57 -5.35
CA LEU A 312 -6.59 -9.47 -4.40
C LEU A 312 -6.69 -8.14 -5.17
N ASN A 313 -7.90 -7.62 -5.27
CA ASN A 313 -8.25 -6.34 -5.88
C ASN A 313 -7.92 -5.16 -4.96
N LEU A 314 -6.68 -5.11 -4.49
CA LEU A 314 -6.12 -3.99 -3.74
C LEU A 314 -5.20 -3.19 -4.65
N VAL A 315 -5.60 -1.95 -4.96
CA VAL A 315 -4.69 -0.87 -5.37
C VAL A 315 -3.87 -1.20 -6.65
N PRO A 316 -3.15 -0.27 -7.31
CA PRO A 316 -2.21 -0.66 -8.35
C PRO A 316 -1.07 -1.53 -7.80
N LEU A 317 -0.70 -2.61 -8.52
CA LEU A 317 0.41 -3.50 -8.15
C LEU A 317 1.75 -2.75 -7.95
N LYS A 318 1.88 -1.58 -8.57
CA LYS A 318 3.01 -0.65 -8.41
C LYS A 318 3.32 -0.29 -6.95
N ILE A 319 2.34 -0.37 -6.04
CA ILE A 319 2.50 0.01 -4.63
C ILE A 319 2.13 -1.09 -3.64
N THR A 320 1.75 -2.28 -4.10
CA THR A 320 1.42 -3.42 -3.21
C THR A 320 2.54 -4.48 -3.21
N PRO A 321 3.34 -4.59 -2.13
CA PRO A 321 4.54 -5.42 -2.09
C PRO A 321 4.26 -6.88 -1.71
N PHE A 322 3.10 -7.44 -2.09
CA PHE A 322 2.68 -8.77 -1.64
C PHE A 322 3.63 -9.88 -2.14
N GLN A 323 4.32 -9.70 -3.27
CA GLN A 323 5.17 -10.76 -3.84
C GLN A 323 6.53 -10.98 -3.14
N ILE A 324 6.79 -10.34 -1.99
CA ILE A 324 8.06 -10.52 -1.25
C ILE A 324 8.38 -12.01 -0.94
N PRO A 325 7.43 -12.89 -0.55
CA PRO A 325 7.71 -14.32 -0.39
C PRO A 325 8.28 -14.96 -1.66
N SER A 326 7.75 -14.61 -2.83
CA SER A 326 8.29 -15.06 -4.13
C SER A 326 9.69 -14.52 -4.39
N TYR A 327 10.00 -13.29 -3.99
CA TYR A 327 11.34 -12.73 -4.15
C TYR A 327 12.36 -13.43 -3.25
N ILE A 328 11.99 -13.77 -2.02
CA ILE A 328 12.82 -14.58 -1.11
C ILE A 328 13.10 -15.96 -1.73
N ALA A 329 12.06 -16.65 -2.22
CA ALA A 329 12.21 -17.94 -2.89
C ALA A 329 13.11 -17.82 -4.14
N GLY A 330 12.92 -16.78 -4.95
CA GLY A 330 13.74 -16.48 -6.12
C GLY A 330 15.22 -16.31 -5.76
N ALA A 331 15.55 -15.53 -4.72
CA ALA A 331 16.92 -15.35 -4.28
C ALA A 331 17.58 -16.65 -3.82
N ILE A 332 16.84 -17.51 -3.11
CA ILE A 332 17.34 -18.82 -2.67
C ILE A 332 17.66 -19.71 -3.88
N LEU A 333 16.76 -19.74 -4.88
CA LEU A 333 16.97 -20.47 -6.13
C LEU A 333 18.13 -19.90 -6.95
N ILE A 334 18.27 -18.58 -7.06
CA ILE A 334 19.41 -17.90 -7.69
C ILE A 334 20.70 -18.33 -7.01
N GLY A 335 20.76 -18.32 -5.67
CA GLY A 335 21.91 -18.81 -4.91
C GLY A 335 22.27 -20.26 -5.25
N GLY A 336 21.27 -21.14 -5.35
CA GLY A 336 21.44 -22.52 -5.83
C GLY A 336 22.05 -22.61 -7.23
N GLY A 337 21.51 -21.85 -8.19
CA GLY A 337 22.00 -21.82 -9.57
C GLY A 337 23.40 -21.25 -9.69
N LEU A 338 23.68 -20.12 -9.03
CA LEU A 338 25.01 -19.53 -8.94
C LEU A 338 26.02 -20.52 -8.36
N SER A 339 25.67 -21.24 -7.29
CA SER A 339 26.55 -22.26 -6.74
C SER A 339 26.85 -23.39 -7.72
N HIS A 340 25.91 -23.76 -8.60
CA HIS A 340 26.14 -24.78 -9.62
C HIS A 340 27.03 -24.24 -10.74
N THR A 341 26.73 -23.04 -11.25
CA THR A 341 27.52 -22.38 -12.30
C THR A 341 28.97 -22.19 -11.86
N LEU A 342 29.21 -21.71 -10.64
CA LEU A 342 30.56 -21.48 -10.10
C LEU A 342 31.40 -22.76 -9.94
N LYS A 343 30.77 -23.95 -9.96
CA LYS A 343 31.47 -25.24 -9.94
C LYS A 343 31.94 -25.70 -11.33
N TYR A 344 31.53 -25.02 -12.40
CA TYR A 344 31.94 -25.35 -13.76
C TYR A 344 33.47 -25.35 -13.89
N ARG A 345 33.99 -26.33 -14.63
CA ARG A 345 35.42 -26.52 -14.89
C ARG A 345 35.66 -26.50 -16.39
N PHE A 346 36.55 -25.62 -16.83
CA PHE A 346 36.97 -25.56 -18.23
C PHE A 346 38.04 -26.62 -18.51
N THR A 347 38.00 -27.18 -19.72
CA THR A 347 39.02 -28.11 -20.23
C THR A 347 40.35 -27.38 -20.49
N SER A 348 40.30 -26.14 -20.97
CA SER A 348 41.49 -25.29 -21.15
C SER A 348 42.03 -24.77 -19.80
N PRO A 349 43.30 -25.03 -19.45
CA PRO A 349 43.91 -24.52 -18.22
C PRO A 349 43.94 -22.99 -18.13
N ALA A 350 44.13 -22.31 -19.27
CA ALA A 350 44.11 -20.84 -19.33
C ALA A 350 42.71 -20.30 -18.98
N MET A 351 41.67 -20.88 -19.58
CA MET A 351 40.27 -20.54 -19.27
C MET A 351 39.92 -20.88 -17.81
N GLY A 352 40.42 -22.01 -17.29
CA GLY A 352 40.25 -22.39 -15.88
C GLY A 352 40.87 -21.38 -14.91
N ARG A 353 42.08 -20.87 -15.21
CA ARG A 353 42.73 -19.81 -14.42
C ARG A 353 41.94 -18.50 -14.50
N MET A 354 41.53 -18.06 -15.68
CA MET A 354 40.72 -16.85 -15.86
C MET A 354 39.38 -16.97 -15.12
N TRP A 355 38.72 -18.11 -15.21
CA TRP A 355 37.47 -18.39 -14.49
C TRP A 355 37.67 -18.28 -12.97
N ALA A 356 38.70 -18.93 -12.42
CA ALA A 356 38.96 -18.93 -10.98
C ALA A 356 39.41 -17.56 -10.45
N ARG A 357 40.25 -16.83 -11.19
CA ARG A 357 40.88 -15.57 -10.71
C ARG A 357 40.08 -14.32 -11.04
N CYS A 358 39.30 -14.31 -12.13
CA CYS A 358 38.60 -13.12 -12.58
C CYS A 358 37.09 -13.29 -12.52
N ILE A 359 36.55 -14.33 -13.17
CA ILE A 359 35.11 -14.45 -13.36
C ILE A 359 34.40 -14.83 -12.05
N LYS A 360 34.88 -15.83 -11.30
CA LYS A 360 34.25 -16.22 -10.02
C LYS A 360 34.20 -15.07 -9.00
N PRO A 361 35.28 -14.32 -8.74
CA PRO A 361 35.21 -13.15 -7.86
C PRO A 361 34.27 -12.05 -8.38
N ALA A 362 34.15 -11.86 -9.70
CA ALA A 362 33.24 -10.86 -10.28
C ALA A 362 31.78 -11.08 -9.87
N PHE A 363 31.36 -12.32 -9.57
CA PHE A 363 30.01 -12.59 -9.08
C PHE A 363 29.70 -11.88 -7.74
N LEU A 364 30.70 -11.59 -6.89
CA LEU A 364 30.52 -10.83 -5.65
C LEU A 364 30.05 -9.39 -5.90
N PHE A 365 30.30 -8.86 -7.11
CA PHE A 365 29.89 -7.52 -7.51
C PHE A 365 28.55 -7.50 -8.25
N LEU A 366 27.91 -8.65 -8.52
CA LEU A 366 26.56 -8.68 -9.10
C LEU A 366 25.55 -7.82 -8.35
N PRO A 367 25.54 -7.77 -7.00
CA PRO A 367 24.58 -6.93 -6.27
C PRO A 367 24.77 -5.43 -6.48
N VAL A 368 25.94 -4.98 -6.96
CA VAL A 368 26.19 -3.55 -7.26
C VAL A 368 25.27 -3.06 -8.39
N ILE A 369 24.86 -3.95 -9.30
CA ILE A 369 23.95 -3.62 -10.41
C ILE A 369 22.58 -3.17 -9.88
N PRO A 370 21.79 -4.02 -9.18
CA PRO A 370 20.52 -3.58 -8.62
C PRO A 370 20.67 -2.51 -7.54
N LEU A 371 21.77 -2.49 -6.77
CA LEU A 371 22.07 -1.39 -5.85
C LEU A 371 22.06 -0.05 -6.59
N SER A 372 22.81 0.05 -7.69
CA SER A 372 22.93 1.29 -8.47
C SER A 372 21.64 1.64 -9.20
N MET A 373 20.97 0.64 -9.80
CA MET A 373 19.74 0.86 -10.57
C MET A 373 18.56 1.27 -9.68
N ASN A 374 18.47 0.73 -8.47
CA ASN A 374 17.33 0.93 -7.58
C ASN A 374 17.53 2.04 -6.55
N LEU A 375 18.78 2.50 -6.31
CA LEU A 375 19.07 3.53 -5.30
C LEU A 375 18.20 4.77 -5.46
N TYR A 376 18.13 5.34 -6.66
CA TYR A 376 17.33 6.55 -6.90
C TYR A 376 15.85 6.35 -6.54
N LYS A 377 15.28 5.17 -6.81
CA LYS A 377 13.87 4.86 -6.54
C LYS A 377 13.61 4.58 -5.06
N CYS A 378 14.53 3.88 -4.39
CA CYS A 378 14.33 3.38 -3.02
C CYS A 378 14.81 4.33 -1.93
N ASP A 379 15.64 5.31 -2.30
CA ASP A 379 16.18 6.28 -1.37
C ASP A 379 15.12 7.32 -0.96
N GLN A 380 14.82 7.35 0.34
CA GLN A 380 13.81 8.19 0.99
C GLN A 380 14.42 9.13 2.05
N HIS A 381 15.76 9.28 2.13
CA HIS A 381 16.44 10.03 3.20
C HIS A 381 16.06 11.51 3.32
N ARG A 382 15.46 12.10 2.27
CA ARG A 382 14.96 13.48 2.25
C ARG A 382 13.45 13.57 2.03
N ASN A 383 12.73 12.49 2.26
CA ASN A 383 11.29 12.50 2.13
C ASN A 383 10.61 13.06 3.38
N TYR A 384 10.10 14.28 3.30
CA TYR A 384 9.22 14.85 4.31
C TYR A 384 7.79 15.07 3.79
N THR A 385 7.45 14.51 2.62
CA THR A 385 6.19 14.80 1.91
C THR A 385 4.96 14.57 2.77
N ALA A 386 4.85 13.40 3.43
CA ALA A 386 3.70 13.08 4.29
C ALA A 386 3.59 14.04 5.48
N TYR A 387 4.72 14.30 6.14
CA TYR A 387 4.81 15.20 7.28
C TYR A 387 4.44 16.63 6.91
N GLU A 388 5.08 17.18 5.88
CA GLU A 388 4.86 18.55 5.42
C GLU A 388 3.43 18.73 4.91
N TYR A 389 2.87 17.75 4.19
CA TYR A 389 1.49 17.81 3.72
C TYR A 389 0.50 17.91 4.88
N ALA A 390 0.61 17.04 5.89
CA ALA A 390 -0.25 17.07 7.07
C ALA A 390 -0.04 18.34 7.92
N ALA A 391 1.20 18.77 8.09
CA ALA A 391 1.51 20.02 8.80
C ALA A 391 0.92 21.24 8.07
N ASN A 392 0.96 21.26 6.74
CA ASN A 392 0.38 22.32 5.93
C ASN A 392 -1.16 22.28 5.92
N ILE A 393 -1.78 21.10 5.95
CA ILE A 393 -3.23 20.95 6.18
C ILE A 393 -3.60 21.63 7.49
N PHE A 394 -2.89 21.34 8.57
CA PHE A 394 -3.10 22.01 9.85
C PHE A 394 -2.89 23.52 9.73
N ARG A 395 -1.82 24.00 9.11
CA ARG A 395 -1.57 25.45 8.89
C ARG A 395 -2.66 26.14 8.06
N SER A 396 -3.42 25.40 7.26
CA SER A 396 -4.53 25.95 6.47
C SER A 396 -5.73 26.36 7.32
N ILE A 397 -5.76 25.98 8.60
CA ILE A 397 -6.95 26.01 9.45
C ILE A 397 -6.73 26.90 10.68
N PRO A 398 -7.65 27.84 10.98
CA PRO A 398 -7.56 28.71 12.14
C PRO A 398 -7.70 27.95 13.47
N ALA A 399 -7.39 28.62 14.57
CA ALA A 399 -7.54 28.04 15.91
C ALA A 399 -9.01 27.72 16.23
N LYS A 400 -9.25 26.66 17.01
CA LYS A 400 -10.60 26.20 17.45
C LYS A 400 -11.57 25.80 16.33
N ALA A 401 -11.09 25.64 15.11
CA ALA A 401 -11.90 25.17 14.00
C ALA A 401 -12.15 23.65 14.06
N THR A 402 -13.05 23.18 13.19
CA THR A 402 -13.32 21.75 13.00
C THR A 402 -12.68 21.28 11.70
N LEU A 403 -11.91 20.19 11.75
CA LEU A 403 -11.30 19.55 10.58
C LEU A 403 -11.86 18.14 10.40
N LEU A 404 -12.45 17.89 9.25
CA LEU A 404 -12.80 16.57 8.76
C LEU A 404 -11.74 16.10 7.74
N VAL A 405 -11.06 15.00 8.04
CA VAL A 405 -10.04 14.43 7.16
C VAL A 405 -10.55 13.17 6.46
N GLY A 406 -10.12 12.94 5.21
CA GLY A 406 -10.46 11.73 4.46
C GLY A 406 -9.38 11.32 3.49
N GLY A 407 -9.24 10.00 3.32
CA GLY A 407 -8.20 9.37 2.51
C GLY A 407 -6.92 9.10 3.30
N ASP A 408 -6.32 7.94 3.05
CA ASP A 408 -5.22 7.36 3.86
C ASP A 408 -4.01 8.30 3.95
N ASN A 409 -3.57 8.82 2.80
CA ASN A 409 -2.44 9.76 2.68
C ASN A 409 -2.68 11.14 3.34
N ILE A 410 -3.89 11.41 3.85
CA ILE A 410 -4.22 12.61 4.63
C ILE A 410 -4.44 12.23 6.09
N LEU A 411 -5.30 11.24 6.33
CA LEU A 411 -5.72 10.80 7.66
C LEU A 411 -4.55 10.28 8.49
N PHE A 412 -3.75 9.38 7.94
CA PHE A 412 -2.72 8.68 8.71
C PHE A 412 -1.54 9.60 9.11
N PRO A 413 -1.00 10.45 8.21
CA PRO A 413 -0.01 11.44 8.62
C PRO A 413 -0.57 12.48 9.60
N ALA A 414 -1.83 12.92 9.44
CA ALA A 414 -2.49 13.80 10.41
C ALA A 414 -2.66 13.12 11.79
N ALA A 415 -2.96 11.81 11.81
CA ALA A 415 -3.07 11.04 13.02
C ALA A 415 -1.74 10.88 13.74
N TYR A 416 -0.66 10.63 13.01
CA TYR A 416 0.70 10.67 13.55
C TYR A 416 0.99 12.00 14.24
N LEU A 417 0.78 13.13 13.54
CA LEU A 417 1.02 14.46 14.12
C LEU A 417 0.18 14.69 15.38
N ARG A 418 -1.10 14.29 15.38
CA ARG A 418 -2.01 14.50 16.50
C ARG A 418 -1.65 13.65 17.72
N LEU A 419 -1.39 12.35 17.52
CA LEU A 419 -1.26 11.37 18.61
C LEU A 419 0.17 11.20 19.11
N VAL A 420 1.16 11.39 18.23
CA VAL A 420 2.57 11.14 18.53
C VAL A 420 3.31 12.45 18.81
N GLU A 421 3.07 13.49 18.01
CA GLU A 421 3.73 14.80 18.17
C GLU A 421 2.90 15.84 18.92
N ASN A 422 1.68 15.49 19.34
CA ASN A 422 0.74 16.40 20.01
C ASN A 422 0.40 17.67 19.20
N ALA A 423 0.47 17.62 17.87
CA ALA A 423 0.20 18.77 17.03
C ALA A 423 -1.27 19.21 17.08
N ARG A 424 -1.50 20.53 17.09
CA ARG A 424 -2.81 21.19 16.96
C ARG A 424 -3.90 20.63 17.86
N GLN A 425 -3.62 20.49 19.16
CA GLN A 425 -4.62 20.05 20.14
C GLN A 425 -5.86 20.96 20.21
N ASP A 426 -5.73 22.21 19.74
CA ASP A 426 -6.79 23.23 19.63
C ASP A 426 -7.85 22.96 18.55
N VAL A 427 -7.55 22.09 17.57
CA VAL A 427 -8.47 21.76 16.47
C VAL A 427 -9.32 20.54 16.84
N ALA A 428 -10.63 20.61 16.58
CA ALA A 428 -11.49 19.45 16.64
C ALA A 428 -11.30 18.61 15.37
N LEU A 429 -10.62 17.47 15.49
CA LEU A 429 -10.26 16.59 14.38
C LEU A 429 -11.22 15.39 14.32
N TYR A 430 -11.76 15.10 13.14
CA TYR A 430 -12.63 13.96 12.85
C TYR A 430 -12.25 13.32 11.52
N ASP A 431 -12.55 12.04 11.33
CA ASP A 431 -12.36 11.35 10.05
C ASP A 431 -13.70 10.99 9.38
N ARG A 432 -13.72 11.02 8.04
CA ARG A 432 -14.95 10.80 7.23
C ARG A 432 -15.63 9.46 7.46
N HIS A 433 -14.87 8.46 7.91
CA HIS A 433 -15.38 7.11 8.13
C HIS A 433 -15.64 6.78 9.61
N HIS A 434 -15.42 7.71 10.54
CA HIS A 434 -15.59 7.47 11.98
C HIS A 434 -14.74 6.29 12.51
N LEU A 435 -13.54 6.10 11.98
CA LEU A 435 -12.68 4.95 12.29
C LEU A 435 -11.57 5.31 13.27
N PHE A 436 -11.01 6.51 13.13
CA PHE A 436 -9.86 6.99 13.89
C PHE A 436 -10.25 8.01 14.94
N PHE A 437 -10.98 9.04 14.52
CA PHE A 437 -11.33 10.19 15.33
C PHE A 437 -12.85 10.25 15.47
N LYS A 438 -13.34 9.62 16.54
CA LYS A 438 -14.76 9.39 16.74
C LYS A 438 -15.55 10.67 16.96
N LEU A 439 -16.74 10.68 16.37
CA LEU A 439 -17.75 11.72 16.46
C LEU A 439 -18.69 11.48 17.65
N PRO A 440 -18.87 12.45 18.56
CA PRO A 440 -19.68 12.28 19.76
C PRO A 440 -21.14 11.88 19.50
N PHE A 441 -21.72 12.27 18.36
CA PHE A 441 -23.14 12.02 18.06
C PHE A 441 -23.42 10.67 17.38
N LEU A 442 -22.39 9.98 16.87
CA LEU A 442 -22.52 8.62 16.33
C LEU A 442 -22.35 7.54 17.42
N HIS A 443 -21.93 7.94 18.63
CA HIS A 443 -21.90 7.10 19.82
C HIS A 443 -23.32 6.86 20.39
N ARG A 444 -24.20 6.24 19.59
CA ARG A 444 -25.46 5.68 20.10
C ARG A 444 -25.50 4.18 19.83
N GLY A 445 -25.06 3.43 20.84
CA GLY A 445 -25.51 2.04 21.07
C GLY A 445 -24.71 0.95 20.39
N GLY A 446 -23.41 0.81 20.71
CA GLY A 446 -22.73 -0.50 20.67
C GLY A 446 -22.74 -1.27 19.34
N HIS A 447 -23.07 -0.64 18.22
CA HIS A 447 -23.07 -1.24 16.90
C HIS A 447 -22.11 -0.46 16.01
N GLY A 448 -20.99 -1.08 15.63
CA GLY A 448 -20.16 -0.59 14.54
C GLY A 448 -21.02 -0.40 13.30
N PHE A 449 -20.72 0.62 12.50
CA PHE A 449 -21.52 0.96 11.34
C PHE A 449 -21.57 -0.21 10.34
N SER A 450 -22.76 -0.81 10.16
CA SER A 450 -23.00 -1.90 9.21
C SER A 450 -23.67 -1.44 7.91
N GLY A 451 -23.73 -0.13 7.66
CA GLY A 451 -24.33 0.48 6.46
C GLY A 451 -23.32 0.66 5.32
N LYS A 452 -23.67 1.45 4.29
CA LYS A 452 -22.72 1.76 3.20
C LYS A 452 -21.82 2.93 3.61
N TRP A 453 -20.50 2.82 3.47
CA TRP A 453 -19.56 3.89 3.84
C TRP A 453 -19.94 5.30 3.33
N LYS A 454 -20.50 5.41 2.11
CA LYS A 454 -20.98 6.69 1.57
C LYS A 454 -22.18 7.28 2.33
N GLU A 455 -23.05 6.45 2.89
CA GLU A 455 -24.15 6.88 3.77
C GLU A 455 -23.58 7.54 5.02
N LEU A 456 -22.58 6.91 5.63
CA LEU A 456 -21.89 7.43 6.79
C LEU A 456 -21.15 8.72 6.47
N GLU A 457 -20.37 8.76 5.39
CA GLU A 457 -19.65 9.96 4.94
C GLU A 457 -20.61 11.15 4.78
N SER A 458 -21.70 10.96 4.02
CA SER A 458 -22.72 11.98 3.77
C SER A 458 -23.40 12.45 5.07
N LEU A 459 -23.75 11.52 5.96
CA LEU A 459 -24.35 11.83 7.26
C LEU A 459 -23.38 12.64 8.14
N VAL A 460 -22.13 12.19 8.25
CA VAL A 460 -21.06 12.82 9.03
C VAL A 460 -20.81 14.24 8.54
N GLU A 461 -20.60 14.40 7.24
CA GLU A 461 -20.34 15.69 6.60
C GLU A 461 -21.52 16.65 6.82
N THR A 462 -22.73 16.18 6.56
CA THR A 462 -23.96 16.96 6.75
C THR A 462 -24.12 17.41 8.18
N GLN A 463 -23.93 16.50 9.14
CA GLN A 463 -24.13 16.80 10.54
C GLN A 463 -23.06 17.73 11.08
N LEU A 464 -21.79 17.52 10.72
CA LEU A 464 -20.70 18.39 11.13
C LEU A 464 -20.89 19.81 10.62
N VAL A 465 -21.17 19.99 9.33
CA VAL A 465 -21.35 21.33 8.75
C VAL A 465 -22.56 22.05 9.34
N LYS A 466 -23.62 21.34 9.72
CA LYS A 466 -24.80 21.94 10.38
C LYS A 466 -24.59 22.28 11.85
N THR A 467 -23.76 21.53 12.57
CA THR A 467 -23.62 21.65 14.04
C THR A 467 -22.37 22.40 14.48
N ARG A 468 -21.41 22.59 13.59
CA ARG A 468 -20.12 23.23 13.89
C ARG A 468 -19.87 24.39 12.94
N GLU A 469 -19.68 25.56 13.52
CA GLU A 469 -19.12 26.71 12.81
C GLU A 469 -17.67 26.44 12.40
N ASN A 470 -17.22 27.04 11.30
CA ASN A 470 -15.84 26.93 10.78
C ASN A 470 -15.38 25.48 10.57
N THR A 471 -16.16 24.73 9.78
CA THR A 471 -15.84 23.37 9.37
C THR A 471 -14.99 23.36 8.09
N TYR A 472 -13.87 22.68 8.17
CA TYR A 472 -12.91 22.48 7.07
C TYR A 472 -12.80 20.99 6.72
N MET A 473 -12.48 20.72 5.46
CA MET A 473 -12.35 19.37 4.93
C MET A 473 -11.02 19.17 4.20
N ALA A 474 -10.26 18.17 4.59
CA ALA A 474 -9.04 17.75 3.90
C ALA A 474 -9.31 16.44 3.17
N VAL A 475 -9.49 16.51 1.85
CA VAL A 475 -9.78 15.37 0.96
C VAL A 475 -9.09 15.58 -0.39
N PHE A 476 -8.83 14.49 -1.11
CA PHE A 476 -8.40 14.57 -2.52
C PHE A 476 -9.58 14.77 -3.48
N ASP A 477 -10.70 14.06 -3.27
CA ASP A 477 -11.94 14.25 -4.04
C ASP A 477 -12.93 15.12 -3.27
N GLU A 478 -13.16 16.32 -3.79
CA GLU A 478 -14.09 17.33 -3.24
C GLU A 478 -15.51 17.21 -3.80
N LYS A 479 -15.73 16.41 -4.87
CA LYS A 479 -17.02 16.33 -5.58
C LYS A 479 -18.02 15.39 -4.92
N THR A 480 -17.61 14.74 -3.84
CA THR A 480 -18.41 13.78 -3.08
C THR A 480 -19.23 14.41 -1.95
N ILE A 481 -19.19 15.75 -1.79
CA ILE A 481 -19.49 16.37 -0.50
C ILE A 481 -20.68 17.37 -0.56
N LEU A 482 -21.50 17.31 0.50
CA LEU A 482 -22.50 18.26 1.03
C LEU A 482 -23.97 18.24 0.55
N PRO A 483 -24.93 18.50 1.48
CA PRO A 483 -26.32 18.83 1.19
C PRO A 483 -26.44 20.05 0.27
N ARG A 484 -27.62 20.24 -0.32
CA ARG A 484 -27.95 21.38 -1.22
C ARG A 484 -27.67 22.79 -0.68
N GLN A 485 -27.43 22.94 0.62
CA GLN A 485 -27.36 24.24 1.30
C GLN A 485 -25.93 24.76 1.48
N PHE A 486 -24.90 23.93 1.25
CA PHE A 486 -23.52 24.30 1.50
C PHE A 486 -22.64 23.99 0.28
N ASP A 487 -21.70 24.88 0.03
CA ASP A 487 -20.65 24.76 -0.97
C ASP A 487 -19.27 24.77 -0.31
N LEU A 488 -18.26 24.32 -1.06
CA LEU A 488 -16.87 24.20 -0.60
C LEU A 488 -15.99 25.25 -1.25
N ILE A 489 -15.35 26.09 -0.43
CA ILE A 489 -14.36 27.06 -0.89
C ILE A 489 -12.96 26.50 -0.61
N PRO A 490 -12.07 26.41 -1.62
CA PRO A 490 -10.70 25.92 -1.40
C PRO A 490 -9.93 26.89 -0.54
N VAL A 491 -9.42 26.50 0.63
CA VAL A 491 -8.54 27.30 1.50
C VAL A 491 -7.21 26.59 1.63
N GLY A 492 -6.25 26.92 0.75
CA GLY A 492 -4.96 26.25 0.74
C GLY A 492 -5.10 24.76 0.42
N LEU A 493 -4.78 23.88 1.39
CA LEU A 493 -4.88 22.43 1.20
C LEU A 493 -6.24 21.84 1.58
N VAL A 494 -7.10 22.63 2.22
CA VAL A 494 -8.41 22.20 2.71
C VAL A 494 -9.54 22.90 1.97
N PHE A 495 -10.77 22.52 2.24
CA PHE A 495 -11.97 23.21 1.78
C PHE A 495 -12.78 23.69 2.98
N ARG A 496 -13.17 24.95 3.01
CA ARG A 496 -14.10 25.50 4.00
C ARG A 496 -15.54 25.28 3.52
N ALA A 497 -16.37 24.68 4.36
CA ALA A 497 -17.80 24.61 4.09
C ALA A 497 -18.46 25.96 4.38
N VAL A 498 -19.20 26.50 3.42
CA VAL A 498 -19.93 27.77 3.54
C VAL A 498 -21.37 27.61 3.02
N PRO A 499 -22.35 28.35 3.57
CA PRO A 499 -23.68 28.41 2.97
C PRO A 499 -23.59 28.84 1.50
N ALA A 500 -24.35 28.19 0.62
CA ALA A 500 -24.30 28.43 -0.83
C ALA A 500 -24.58 29.89 -1.20
N GLU A 501 -25.47 30.55 -0.46
CA GLU A 501 -25.80 31.98 -0.60
C GLU A 501 -24.63 32.93 -0.31
N ASN A 502 -23.66 32.50 0.50
CA ASN A 502 -22.48 33.29 0.89
C ASN A 502 -21.21 32.90 0.12
N PHE A 503 -21.32 32.03 -0.89
CA PHE A 503 -20.16 31.46 -1.57
C PHE A 503 -19.29 32.53 -2.24
N GLU A 504 -19.87 33.40 -3.06
CA GLU A 504 -19.14 34.43 -3.81
C GLU A 504 -18.42 35.42 -2.88
N GLU A 505 -19.11 35.87 -1.82
CA GLU A 505 -18.53 36.78 -0.83
C GLU A 505 -17.35 36.12 -0.09
N ALA A 506 -17.55 34.89 0.40
CA ALA A 506 -16.52 34.17 1.13
C ALA A 506 -15.31 33.81 0.25
N LEU A 507 -15.50 33.59 -1.06
CA LEU A 507 -14.44 33.34 -2.03
C LEU A 507 -13.57 34.60 -2.23
N GLN A 508 -14.19 35.79 -2.33
CA GLN A 508 -13.47 37.05 -2.49
C GLN A 508 -12.68 37.47 -1.25
N GLN A 509 -13.19 37.15 -0.05
CA GLN A 509 -12.53 37.48 1.22
C GLN A 509 -11.34 36.57 1.54
N GLN A 510 -11.14 35.51 0.75
CA GLN A 510 -10.11 34.53 1.03
C GLN A 510 -8.70 35.05 0.71
N LYS A 511 -7.77 34.84 1.66
CA LYS A 511 -6.35 35.12 1.46
C LYS A 511 -5.59 33.82 1.19
N PRO A 512 -4.72 33.77 0.17
CA PRO A 512 -3.92 32.60 -0.11
C PRO A 512 -2.94 32.32 1.03
N SER A 513 -2.93 31.09 1.56
CA SER A 513 -2.05 30.65 2.66
C SER A 513 -0.70 30.08 2.19
N TRP A 514 -0.50 29.95 0.87
CA TRP A 514 0.66 29.31 0.25
C TRP A 514 2.05 29.83 0.67
N PRO A 515 2.27 31.14 0.94
CA PRO A 515 3.59 31.63 1.34
C PRO A 515 4.12 31.03 2.65
N TYR A 516 3.25 30.48 3.51
CA TYR A 516 3.59 30.01 4.85
C TYR A 516 3.76 28.48 4.94
N TYR A 517 3.75 27.79 3.80
CA TYR A 517 3.83 26.33 3.76
C TYR A 517 5.27 25.82 3.78
N MET A 518 5.45 24.71 4.49
CA MET A 518 6.66 23.90 4.39
C MET A 518 6.67 23.23 3.02
N ILE A 519 7.63 23.59 2.18
CA ILE A 519 7.71 23.15 0.79
C ILE A 519 9.06 22.52 0.45
N THR A 520 9.83 22.07 1.44
CA THR A 520 11.17 21.53 1.20
C THR A 520 11.09 20.30 0.29
N SER A 521 10.20 19.34 0.58
CA SER A 521 10.02 18.16 -0.29
C SER A 521 9.33 18.53 -1.60
N PHE A 522 8.43 19.50 -1.59
CA PHE A 522 7.64 19.95 -2.75
C PHE A 522 8.41 20.87 -3.73
N ASN A 523 9.60 21.35 -3.36
CA ASN A 523 10.48 22.14 -4.23
C ASN A 523 11.71 21.39 -4.69
N THR A 524 12.15 20.37 -3.96
CA THR A 524 13.20 19.47 -4.42
C THR A 524 12.66 18.53 -5.51
N SER A 525 13.51 18.05 -6.42
CA SER A 525 13.16 17.01 -7.40
C SER A 525 12.95 15.62 -6.76
N PHE A 526 12.56 15.56 -5.49
CA PHE A 526 12.45 14.35 -4.68
C PHE A 526 11.07 13.67 -4.86
N TYR A 527 10.71 13.34 -6.09
CA TYR A 527 9.44 12.66 -6.42
C TYR A 527 9.70 11.24 -6.94
N ARG A 528 10.34 10.42 -6.10
CA ARG A 528 10.99 9.16 -6.53
C ARG A 528 10.04 7.98 -6.69
N ASP A 529 9.07 7.84 -5.81
CA ASP A 529 8.01 6.83 -5.89
C ASP A 529 6.65 7.45 -6.25
N PHE A 530 5.71 6.55 -6.55
CA PHE A 530 4.37 6.90 -7.02
C PHE A 530 3.57 7.71 -5.99
N MET A 531 3.60 7.35 -4.70
CA MET A 531 2.78 8.02 -3.69
C MET A 531 3.27 9.45 -3.44
N ASN A 532 4.59 9.64 -3.37
CA ASN A 532 5.20 10.96 -3.28
C ASN A 532 4.83 11.84 -4.49
N ARG A 533 4.90 11.29 -5.71
CA ARG A 533 4.47 12.01 -6.93
C ARG A 533 3.00 12.40 -6.85
N SER A 534 2.13 11.48 -6.46
CA SER A 534 0.68 11.71 -6.37
C SER A 534 0.35 12.82 -5.37
N VAL A 535 0.82 12.73 -4.12
CA VAL A 535 0.54 13.74 -3.08
C VAL A 535 1.10 15.11 -3.45
N THR A 536 2.30 15.14 -4.03
CA THR A 536 2.90 16.39 -4.55
C THR A 536 2.09 16.95 -5.71
N GLY A 537 1.60 16.10 -6.61
CA GLY A 537 0.69 16.49 -7.69
C GLY A 537 -0.56 17.16 -7.15
N TYR A 538 -1.22 16.55 -6.16
CA TYR A 538 -2.39 17.14 -5.52
C TYR A 538 -2.10 18.44 -4.77
N PHE A 539 -0.93 18.58 -4.15
CA PHE A 539 -0.50 19.85 -3.54
C PHE A 539 -0.50 20.98 -4.58
N PHE A 540 0.15 20.78 -5.72
CA PHE A 540 0.21 21.79 -6.78
C PHE A 540 -1.13 21.97 -7.51
N LEU A 541 -1.93 20.91 -7.62
CA LEU A 541 -3.29 20.99 -8.17
C LEU A 541 -4.16 21.90 -7.30
N LYS A 542 -4.17 21.69 -5.97
CA LYS A 542 -4.95 22.54 -5.05
C LYS A 542 -4.51 24.00 -5.11
N MET A 543 -3.21 24.26 -5.17
CA MET A 543 -2.65 25.60 -5.38
C MET A 543 -3.15 26.25 -6.66
N GLY A 544 -3.06 25.53 -7.77
CA GLY A 544 -3.52 26.04 -9.05
C GLY A 544 -5.03 26.28 -9.10
N LYS A 545 -5.81 25.38 -8.51
CA LYS A 545 -7.28 25.50 -8.43
C LYS A 545 -7.71 26.75 -7.66
N GLU A 546 -7.14 26.97 -6.49
CA GLU A 546 -7.43 28.17 -5.69
C GLU A 546 -7.12 29.45 -6.48
N LEU A 547 -5.96 29.51 -7.14
CA LEU A 547 -5.57 30.68 -7.96
C LEU A 547 -6.48 30.91 -9.17
N VAL A 548 -6.86 29.84 -9.89
CA VAL A 548 -7.79 29.94 -11.03
C VAL A 548 -9.17 30.42 -10.57
N LEU A 549 -9.68 29.87 -9.46
CA LEU A 549 -10.98 30.23 -8.89
C LEU A 549 -10.98 31.66 -8.34
N ALA A 550 -9.84 32.14 -7.82
CA ALA A 550 -9.64 33.55 -7.43
C ALA A 550 -9.46 34.50 -8.64
N GLY A 551 -9.74 34.07 -9.87
CA GLY A 551 -9.63 34.87 -11.09
C GLY A 551 -8.21 35.03 -11.65
N LYS A 552 -7.18 34.51 -10.97
CA LYS A 552 -5.77 34.61 -11.37
C LYS A 552 -5.37 33.45 -12.29
N LYS A 553 -6.08 33.28 -13.41
CA LYS A 553 -5.94 32.13 -14.31
C LYS A 553 -4.50 31.89 -14.79
N SER A 554 -3.79 32.94 -15.21
CA SER A 554 -2.41 32.84 -15.70
C SER A 554 -1.45 32.29 -14.63
N LEU A 555 -1.61 32.72 -13.38
CA LEU A 555 -0.81 32.25 -12.25
C LEU A 555 -1.19 30.83 -11.82
N GLY A 556 -2.47 30.46 -11.91
CA GLY A 556 -2.96 29.14 -11.48
C GLY A 556 -2.62 27.98 -12.42
N THR A 557 -2.52 28.21 -13.74
CA THR A 557 -2.15 27.15 -14.70
C THR A 557 -0.72 26.63 -14.53
N GLY A 558 0.21 27.46 -14.05
CA GLY A 558 1.60 27.06 -13.78
C GLY A 558 1.69 25.89 -12.79
N PRO A 559 1.17 26.02 -11.56
CA PRO A 559 1.06 24.93 -10.60
C PRO A 559 0.35 23.69 -11.14
N ILE A 560 -0.76 23.83 -11.88
CA ILE A 560 -1.48 22.67 -12.43
C ILE A 560 -0.63 21.92 -13.47
N ARG A 561 0.08 22.63 -14.35
CA ARG A 561 1.04 21.99 -15.27
C ARG A 561 2.17 21.29 -14.52
N LYS A 562 2.66 21.88 -13.43
CA LYS A 562 3.65 21.24 -12.55
C LYS A 562 3.09 19.97 -11.89
N ALA A 563 1.83 19.98 -11.45
CA ALA A 563 1.14 18.81 -10.91
C ALA A 563 1.08 17.66 -11.94
N SER A 564 0.63 17.98 -13.15
CA SER A 564 0.57 17.05 -14.30
C SER A 564 1.94 16.46 -14.64
N ALA A 565 2.99 17.29 -14.68
CA ALA A 565 4.34 16.84 -14.97
C ALA A 565 4.93 15.95 -13.86
N ILE A 566 4.68 16.27 -12.59
CA ILE A 566 5.20 15.50 -11.45
C ILE A 566 4.51 14.15 -11.38
N ALA A 567 3.18 14.09 -11.47
CA ALA A 567 2.42 12.87 -11.32
C ALA A 567 2.02 12.26 -12.66
N TYR A 568 2.99 12.19 -13.59
CA TYR A 568 2.82 11.74 -14.98
C TYR A 568 2.20 10.34 -15.14
N ASP A 569 2.23 9.52 -14.09
CA ASP A 569 1.68 8.16 -14.06
C ASP A 569 0.46 7.99 -13.14
N ASP A 570 -0.12 9.09 -12.65
CA ASP A 570 -1.35 9.11 -11.84
C ASP A 570 -2.58 9.45 -12.68
N GLN A 571 -3.23 8.41 -13.21
CA GLN A 571 -4.47 8.52 -14.00
C GLN A 571 -5.61 9.26 -13.25
N VAL A 572 -5.67 9.15 -11.92
CA VAL A 572 -6.73 9.76 -11.10
C VAL A 572 -6.50 11.26 -11.03
N LEU A 573 -5.25 11.69 -10.79
CA LEU A 573 -4.91 13.10 -10.82
C LEU A 573 -5.15 13.71 -12.20
N HIS A 574 -4.70 13.08 -13.29
CA HIS A 574 -4.94 13.60 -14.65
C HIS A 574 -6.43 13.72 -14.98
N ARG A 575 -7.26 12.77 -14.55
CA ARG A 575 -8.73 12.89 -14.63
C ARG A 575 -9.21 14.11 -13.86
N ASP A 576 -8.72 14.35 -12.65
CA ASP A 576 -9.16 15.47 -11.82
C ASP A 576 -8.74 16.83 -12.37
N ILE A 577 -7.53 16.91 -12.93
CA ILE A 577 -7.06 18.08 -13.65
C ILE A 577 -7.97 18.35 -14.86
N ALA A 578 -8.19 17.34 -15.70
CA ALA A 578 -9.05 17.47 -16.88
C ALA A 578 -10.47 17.90 -16.51
N THR A 579 -11.02 17.31 -15.47
CA THR A 579 -12.36 17.62 -14.97
C THR A 579 -12.41 19.06 -14.46
N PHE A 580 -11.41 19.50 -13.69
CA PHE A 580 -11.33 20.88 -13.23
C PHE A 580 -11.24 21.88 -14.37
N TYR A 581 -10.35 21.65 -15.35
CA TYR A 581 -10.24 22.52 -16.52
C TYR A 581 -11.54 22.57 -17.33
N THR A 582 -12.25 21.45 -17.45
CA THR A 582 -13.58 21.40 -18.06
C THR A 582 -14.58 22.29 -17.31
N ASP A 583 -14.57 22.24 -15.97
CA ASP A 583 -15.47 23.05 -15.14
C ASP A 583 -15.23 24.55 -15.31
N VAL A 584 -13.97 24.97 -15.40
CA VAL A 584 -13.58 26.38 -15.59
C VAL A 584 -13.51 26.80 -17.07
N ARG A 585 -14.02 25.96 -17.98
CA ARG A 585 -14.12 26.19 -19.44
C ARG A 585 -12.78 26.37 -20.16
N MET A 586 -11.72 25.78 -19.62
CA MET A 586 -10.37 25.71 -20.22
C MET A 586 -10.25 24.41 -21.03
N TYR A 587 -10.97 24.35 -22.15
CA TYR A 587 -11.21 23.09 -22.86
C TYR A 587 -9.96 22.51 -23.54
N ASP A 588 -9.04 23.35 -24.04
CA ASP A 588 -7.81 22.89 -24.69
C ASP A 588 -6.85 22.22 -23.68
N GLU A 589 -6.72 22.81 -22.48
CA GLU A 589 -5.98 22.21 -21.39
C GLU A 589 -6.66 20.92 -20.88
N ALA A 590 -7.98 20.91 -20.77
CA ALA A 590 -8.73 19.71 -20.41
C ALA A 590 -8.51 18.56 -21.41
N LEU A 591 -8.54 18.86 -22.71
CA LEU A 591 -8.30 17.90 -23.78
C LEU A 591 -6.88 17.31 -23.72
N THR A 592 -5.89 18.16 -23.46
CA THR A 592 -4.49 17.74 -23.29
C THR A 592 -4.35 16.72 -22.17
N GLU A 593 -4.99 16.99 -21.03
CA GLU A 593 -4.95 16.13 -19.84
C GLU A 593 -5.73 14.82 -20.03
N LEU A 594 -6.86 14.85 -20.74
CA LEU A 594 -7.58 13.64 -21.14
C LEU A 594 -6.76 12.75 -22.07
N ASN A 595 -5.99 13.35 -22.98
CA ASN A 595 -5.08 12.60 -23.85
C ASN A 595 -3.94 11.95 -23.05
N ILE A 596 -3.39 12.63 -22.03
CA ILE A 596 -2.42 12.01 -21.11
C ILE A 596 -3.07 10.85 -20.37
N CYS A 597 -4.23 11.09 -19.73
CA CYS A 597 -4.98 10.06 -19.00
C CYS A 597 -5.29 8.84 -19.89
N SER A 598 -5.62 9.06 -21.17
CA SER A 598 -5.92 7.98 -22.12
C SER A 598 -4.72 7.07 -22.43
N ARG A 599 -3.50 7.60 -22.37
CA ARG A 599 -2.27 6.82 -22.60
C ARG A 599 -1.87 5.97 -21.41
N ILE A 600 -2.19 6.41 -20.20
CA ILE A 600 -1.72 5.78 -18.95
C ILE A 600 -2.82 5.01 -18.20
N SER A 601 -4.09 5.21 -18.55
CA SER A 601 -5.21 4.67 -17.78
C SER A 601 -5.26 3.15 -17.84
N THR A 602 -5.40 2.55 -16.66
CA THR A 602 -5.72 1.12 -16.48
C THR A 602 -7.18 0.91 -16.10
N ASP A 603 -7.96 1.98 -16.02
CA ASP A 603 -9.39 1.99 -15.69
C ASP A 603 -10.19 2.59 -16.86
N PRO A 604 -10.64 1.75 -17.81
CA PRO A 604 -11.42 2.20 -18.96
C PRO A 604 -12.74 2.85 -18.57
N ALA A 605 -13.36 2.43 -17.46
CA ALA A 605 -14.62 3.01 -17.00
C ALA A 605 -14.41 4.46 -16.56
N MET A 606 -13.45 4.69 -15.65
CA MET A 606 -13.09 6.03 -15.20
C MET A 606 -12.72 6.94 -16.37
N LEU A 607 -11.89 6.44 -17.30
CA LEU A 607 -11.43 7.20 -18.47
C LEU A 607 -12.61 7.62 -19.37
N HIS A 608 -13.49 6.68 -19.72
CA HIS A 608 -14.62 6.96 -20.60
C HIS A 608 -15.67 7.85 -19.96
N ASN A 609 -15.85 7.77 -18.63
CA ASN A 609 -16.70 8.70 -17.91
C ASN A 609 -16.13 10.14 -17.96
N ALA A 610 -14.80 10.30 -17.83
CA ALA A 610 -14.15 11.60 -17.93
C ALA A 610 -14.26 12.22 -19.33
N TRP A 611 -14.06 11.43 -20.38
CA TRP A 611 -14.31 11.86 -21.77
C TRP A 611 -15.77 12.26 -21.99
N GLY A 612 -16.71 11.46 -21.49
CA GLY A 612 -18.13 11.78 -21.57
C GLY A 612 -18.47 13.10 -20.89
N TYR A 613 -17.88 13.36 -19.73
CA TYR A 613 -18.04 14.62 -19.02
C TYR A 613 -17.51 15.81 -19.83
N TYR A 614 -16.30 15.70 -20.40
CA TYR A 614 -15.75 16.73 -21.27
C TYR A 614 -16.67 17.04 -22.46
N TYR A 615 -17.06 16.02 -23.23
CA TYR A 615 -17.94 16.21 -24.39
C TYR A 615 -19.29 16.81 -24.01
N SER A 616 -19.85 16.44 -22.85
CA SER A 616 -21.10 17.03 -22.37
C SER A 616 -20.98 18.54 -22.13
N ARG A 617 -19.82 19.00 -21.64
CA ARG A 617 -19.57 20.40 -21.32
C ARG A 617 -19.15 21.23 -22.53
N THR A 618 -18.58 20.60 -23.55
CA THR A 618 -18.31 21.23 -24.85
C THR A 618 -19.51 21.21 -25.81
N GLY A 619 -20.61 20.54 -25.44
CA GLY A 619 -21.84 20.46 -26.24
C GLY A 619 -21.88 19.34 -27.28
N ASP A 620 -20.89 18.46 -27.34
CA ASP A 620 -20.92 17.27 -28.22
C ASP A 620 -21.67 16.12 -27.54
N ILE A 621 -22.99 16.24 -27.51
CA ILE A 621 -23.87 15.29 -26.80
C ILE A 621 -23.79 13.87 -27.37
N HIS A 622 -23.54 13.73 -28.68
CA HIS A 622 -23.42 12.41 -29.32
C HIS A 622 -22.15 11.68 -28.86
N SER A 623 -21.00 12.36 -28.86
CA SER A 623 -19.76 11.79 -28.32
C SER A 623 -19.86 11.51 -26.83
N ALA A 624 -20.54 12.38 -26.07
CA ALA A 624 -20.79 12.17 -24.63
C ALA A 624 -21.57 10.87 -24.37
N ILE A 625 -22.68 10.64 -25.07
CA ILE A 625 -23.48 9.40 -24.97
C ILE A 625 -22.63 8.17 -25.32
N LYS A 626 -21.84 8.24 -26.39
CA LYS A 626 -20.96 7.13 -26.80
C LYS A 626 -19.93 6.81 -25.73
N ALA A 627 -19.31 7.83 -25.13
CA ALA A 627 -18.33 7.67 -24.07
C ALA A 627 -18.97 7.09 -22.79
N PHE A 628 -20.11 7.60 -22.32
CA PHE A 628 -20.79 7.03 -21.15
C PHE A 628 -21.23 5.58 -21.37
N LYS A 629 -21.68 5.21 -22.58
CA LYS A 629 -21.98 3.80 -22.90
C LYS A 629 -20.74 2.90 -22.83
N LYS A 630 -19.58 3.37 -23.28
CA LYS A 630 -18.31 2.64 -23.11
C LYS A 630 -17.91 2.51 -21.65
N SER A 631 -18.12 3.56 -20.86
CA SER A 631 -17.91 3.51 -19.40
C SER A 631 -18.74 2.42 -18.74
N ILE A 632 -20.04 2.39 -19.05
CA ILE A 632 -20.99 1.38 -18.54
C ILE A 632 -20.64 -0.02 -19.02
N ALA A 633 -20.16 -0.18 -20.25
CA ALA A 633 -19.73 -1.48 -20.75
C ALA A 633 -18.48 -2.00 -20.01
N ALA A 634 -17.57 -1.09 -19.61
CA ALA A 634 -16.37 -1.42 -18.84
C ALA A 634 -16.67 -1.71 -17.37
N ASP A 635 -17.58 -0.94 -16.75
CA ASP A 635 -18.10 -1.20 -15.41
C ASP A 635 -19.64 -1.03 -15.37
N PRO A 636 -20.40 -2.13 -15.48
CA PRO A 636 -21.87 -2.11 -15.38
C PRO A 636 -22.42 -1.67 -14.02
N LYS A 637 -21.56 -1.50 -13.00
CA LYS A 637 -21.93 -1.03 -11.67
C LYS A 637 -21.65 0.47 -11.47
N ASP A 638 -21.10 1.17 -12.46
CA ASP A 638 -20.86 2.62 -12.36
C ASP A 638 -22.16 3.43 -12.48
N HIS A 639 -22.79 3.67 -11.33
CA HIS A 639 -23.98 4.52 -11.23
C HIS A 639 -23.78 5.95 -11.76
N THR A 640 -22.55 6.49 -11.73
CA THR A 640 -22.25 7.86 -12.17
C THR A 640 -22.38 7.97 -13.69
N ALA A 641 -21.84 6.99 -14.42
CA ALA A 641 -21.97 6.94 -15.87
C ALA A 641 -23.44 6.81 -16.31
N TYR A 642 -24.26 6.01 -15.60
CA TYR A 642 -25.71 5.93 -15.87
C TYR A 642 -26.43 7.26 -15.62
N LYS A 643 -26.09 7.95 -14.52
CA LYS A 643 -26.64 9.28 -14.22
C LYS A 643 -26.28 10.27 -15.33
N ASN A 644 -25.01 10.33 -15.72
CA ASN A 644 -24.56 11.27 -16.75
C ASN A 644 -25.17 10.95 -18.12
N LEU A 645 -25.29 9.67 -18.48
CA LEU A 645 -25.99 9.24 -19.69
C LEU A 645 -27.46 9.68 -19.69
N GLY A 646 -28.16 9.55 -18.56
CA GLY A 646 -29.53 10.01 -18.42
C GLY A 646 -29.67 11.52 -18.62
N LEU A 647 -28.72 12.32 -18.13
CA LEU A 647 -28.68 13.76 -18.37
C LEU A 647 -28.53 14.09 -19.86
N MET A 648 -27.65 13.38 -20.58
CA MET A 648 -27.50 13.56 -22.03
C MET A 648 -28.76 13.18 -22.81
N TYR A 649 -29.46 12.12 -22.40
CA TYR A 649 -30.74 11.77 -23.00
C TYR A 649 -31.83 12.80 -22.73
N MET A 650 -31.84 13.42 -21.54
CA MET A 650 -32.75 14.52 -21.25
C MET A 650 -32.50 15.73 -22.15
N GLU A 651 -31.24 16.05 -22.40
CA GLU A 651 -30.84 17.15 -23.27
C GLU A 651 -31.27 16.93 -24.73
N LEU A 652 -31.25 15.68 -25.21
CA LEU A 652 -31.82 15.30 -26.52
C LEU A 652 -33.35 15.13 -26.53
N GLY A 653 -34.06 15.40 -25.43
CA GLY A 653 -35.52 15.20 -25.32
C GLY A 653 -35.96 13.73 -25.25
N ARG A 654 -35.02 12.77 -25.13
CA ARG A 654 -35.27 11.32 -25.10
C ARG A 654 -35.69 10.83 -23.71
N ARG A 655 -36.84 11.33 -23.22
CA ARG A 655 -37.32 11.13 -21.84
C ARG A 655 -37.42 9.67 -21.39
N LYS A 656 -37.84 8.75 -22.27
CA LYS A 656 -37.97 7.31 -21.94
C LYS A 656 -36.61 6.69 -21.59
N GLU A 657 -35.59 6.97 -22.40
CA GLU A 657 -34.24 6.44 -22.15
C GLU A 657 -33.57 7.11 -20.95
N ALA A 658 -33.79 8.41 -20.76
CA ALA A 658 -33.34 9.11 -19.57
C ALA A 658 -33.90 8.47 -18.29
N ARG A 659 -35.21 8.20 -18.25
CA ARG A 659 -35.86 7.52 -17.12
C ARG A 659 -35.22 6.16 -16.85
N THR A 660 -35.02 5.35 -17.88
CA THR A 660 -34.36 4.04 -17.74
C THR A 660 -32.95 4.16 -17.19
N ALA A 661 -32.14 5.09 -17.72
CA ALA A 661 -30.77 5.31 -17.26
C ALA A 661 -30.72 5.79 -15.80
N PHE A 662 -31.57 6.74 -15.42
CA PHE A 662 -31.67 7.21 -14.04
C PHE A 662 -32.16 6.13 -13.07
N SER A 663 -33.19 5.37 -13.44
CA SER A 663 -33.67 4.23 -12.62
C SER A 663 -32.58 3.20 -12.42
N LYS A 664 -31.75 2.93 -13.45
CA LYS A 664 -30.61 2.02 -13.31
C LYS A 664 -29.55 2.61 -12.36
N SER A 665 -29.23 3.89 -12.51
CA SER A 665 -28.34 4.61 -11.58
C SER A 665 -28.83 4.52 -10.14
N LEU A 666 -30.11 4.75 -9.88
CA LEU A 666 -30.73 4.65 -8.56
C LEU A 666 -30.79 3.20 -8.03
N SER A 667 -30.95 2.20 -8.90
CA SER A 667 -30.89 0.79 -8.46
C SER A 667 -29.49 0.39 -7.99
N LEU A 668 -28.45 0.98 -8.58
CA LEU A 668 -27.04 0.73 -8.23
C LEU A 668 -26.62 1.56 -7.00
N ASN A 669 -27.09 2.81 -6.94
CA ASN A 669 -26.91 3.69 -5.80
C ASN A 669 -28.22 4.48 -5.53
N PRO A 670 -29.05 4.02 -4.57
CA PRO A 670 -30.31 4.67 -4.22
C PRO A 670 -30.15 6.10 -3.68
N GLU A 671 -28.96 6.45 -3.18
CA GLU A 671 -28.71 7.67 -2.44
C GLU A 671 -28.25 8.83 -3.31
N GLN A 672 -29.13 9.24 -4.20
CA GLN A 672 -28.85 10.36 -5.10
C GLN A 672 -29.95 11.42 -4.99
N PRO A 673 -30.05 12.16 -3.87
CA PRO A 673 -31.14 13.11 -3.64
C PRO A 673 -31.20 14.21 -4.71
N LYS A 674 -30.03 14.64 -5.24
CA LYS A 674 -29.98 15.57 -6.38
C LYS A 674 -30.66 14.97 -7.62
N LEU A 675 -30.42 13.71 -7.93
CA LEU A 675 -31.03 13.00 -9.07
C LEU A 675 -32.52 12.73 -8.86
N ILE A 676 -32.91 12.24 -7.68
CA ILE A 676 -34.32 11.95 -7.34
C ILE A 676 -35.17 13.22 -7.51
N ASN A 677 -34.70 14.34 -6.97
CA ASN A 677 -35.42 15.61 -7.09
C ASN A 677 -35.41 16.15 -8.52
N PHE A 678 -34.33 15.96 -9.27
CA PHE A 678 -34.28 16.29 -10.69
C PHE A 678 -35.34 15.50 -11.48
N MET A 679 -35.42 14.18 -11.28
CA MET A 679 -36.43 13.33 -11.92
C MET A 679 -37.84 13.80 -11.59
N LYS A 680 -38.14 14.06 -10.31
CA LYS A 680 -39.43 14.62 -9.87
C LYS A 680 -39.76 15.93 -10.58
N SER A 681 -38.81 16.88 -10.63
CA SER A 681 -39.00 18.18 -11.28
C SER A 681 -39.22 18.10 -12.81
N LYS A 682 -38.84 16.97 -13.42
CA LYS A 682 -38.97 16.73 -14.86
C LYS A 682 -40.08 15.73 -15.21
N GLY A 683 -40.84 15.26 -14.21
CA GLY A 683 -41.95 14.30 -14.40
C GLY A 683 -41.49 12.91 -14.85
N LEU A 684 -40.33 12.45 -14.38
CA LEU A 684 -39.74 11.14 -14.69
C LEU A 684 -39.93 10.11 -13.57
#